data_AF-A0A7X7E640-F1
#
_entry.id   AF-A0A7X7E640-F1
#
_cell.length_a   1.000
_cell.length_b   1.000
_cell.length_c   1.000
_cell.angle_alpha   90.00
_cell.angle_beta   90.00
_cell.angle_gamma   90.00
#
_symmetry.space_group_name_H-M   'P 1'
#
loop_
_entity.id
_entity.type
_entity.pdbx_description
1 polymer ?
#
loop_
_entity_poly.entity_id
_entity_poly.type
_entity_poly.pdbx_seq_one_letter_code
_entity_poly.pdbx_strand_id
1 'polypeptide(L)'
;IAAKWIVIGRFKAGNYPLWGLYYIRFWFVSRIMDLVPTRLMRGTPFLRWYYRLLGAKIGKNVYLGSDRFRISDMISIGNDTCINADVHCMAYTVSNGILHIGPITIGDNCTIGTRSVLAENTIMNDNTELGELSLLPSGYSIPKNEYWEGSPAKLNKQHPIPSSPDIRYSDRHKTSLYNVIFTLSFLFVLIVPSILLIPWIIIAFELYVNFGVLYTLPATILMAALYTVSFCLTVASIKRVIHSDNKSDYYSIYSIDYIKKWIVDTLIQLSLTTIQPLYATIYLPSWLRLLGAKIGKRAEISTVDHISADLLSIDDGSFIADSASVGPAVVRNGMMKIGKTVVGKKSFIGNSALIPIGTRIGENCLIGVLSRPPLECVDTVIHDTDWLGSPPMILPKRQQNREFSEQQTFNPPAHMVLFRAIIEFFKITIPAALTSCCFIFSYWFMSEILGPVATVQSYVILCPLVILGNTLLISIITVILKWILIGKYTQTQKPLWSLFIWKNEFINSLCENLVFPLLLQMIQGTPFLPWFFNLLGCKIGKNVYMETTEITEFDLVTIEDNACLNYGCTIQTHLFEDRIMKMSKLHIGKNSTVGPMSVVLYDSAIKNGALLDGLSLLMKGETLPSSSSWFGIPARARTHNV
;
A
#
# COMPACT_ATOMS: atom_id res chain seq x y z
N ILE A 1 -6.24 -20.74 8.26
CA ILE A 1 -5.65 -21.45 9.43
C ILE A 1 -5.39 -22.93 9.14
N ALA A 2 -6.41 -23.75 8.89
CA ALA A 2 -6.23 -25.20 8.65
C ALA A 2 -5.21 -25.50 7.53
N ALA A 3 -5.31 -24.81 6.39
CA ALA A 3 -4.36 -24.95 5.28
C ALA A 3 -2.90 -24.74 5.70
N LYS A 4 -2.59 -23.75 6.56
CA LYS A 4 -1.24 -23.52 7.07
C LYS A 4 -0.72 -24.72 7.86
N TRP A 5 -1.53 -25.22 8.81
CA TRP A 5 -1.14 -26.33 9.67
C TRP A 5 -1.02 -27.65 8.92
N ILE A 6 -1.88 -27.90 7.93
CA ILE A 6 -1.83 -29.10 7.08
C ILE A 6 -0.64 -29.04 6.11
N VAL A 7 -0.49 -27.91 5.40
CA VAL A 7 0.46 -27.82 4.30
C VAL A 7 1.88 -27.61 4.81
N ILE A 8 2.13 -26.68 5.73
CA ILE A 8 3.51 -26.39 6.19
C ILE A 8 3.76 -26.70 7.66
N GLY A 9 2.71 -26.76 8.48
CA GLY A 9 2.86 -27.00 9.92
C GLY A 9 3.46 -25.80 10.62
N ARG A 10 4.54 -26.00 11.37
CA ARG A 10 5.35 -24.89 11.90
C ARG A 10 6.44 -24.53 10.92
N PHE A 11 6.58 -23.24 10.62
CA PHE A 11 7.74 -22.77 9.87
C PHE A 11 9.00 -23.05 10.69
N LYS A 12 10.11 -23.31 10.00
CA LYS A 12 11.42 -23.54 10.59
C LYS A 12 12.35 -22.43 10.12
N ALA A 13 13.12 -21.87 11.05
CA ALA A 13 14.19 -20.94 10.72
C ALA A 13 15.28 -21.67 9.92
N GLY A 14 15.87 -20.98 8.95
CA GLY A 14 16.90 -21.55 8.08
C GLY A 14 16.83 -21.03 6.66
N ASN A 15 17.67 -21.62 5.82
CA ASN A 15 17.84 -21.29 4.42
C ASN A 15 17.25 -22.40 3.56
N TYR A 16 16.34 -22.05 2.66
CA TYR A 16 15.67 -23.00 1.77
C TYR A 16 15.90 -22.60 0.32
N PRO A 17 16.25 -23.55 -0.56
CA PRO A 17 16.40 -23.24 -1.98
C PRO A 17 15.07 -22.73 -2.53
N LEU A 18 15.14 -21.64 -3.29
CA LEU A 18 14.01 -21.15 -4.06
C LEU A 18 13.57 -22.23 -5.05
N TRP A 19 12.26 -22.31 -5.32
CA TRP A 19 11.65 -23.34 -6.16
C TRP A 19 11.69 -24.77 -5.59
N GLY A 20 12.32 -25.00 -4.44
CA GLY A 20 12.27 -26.28 -3.74
C GLY A 20 10.89 -26.55 -3.12
N LEU A 21 10.66 -27.80 -2.69
CA LEU A 21 9.37 -28.22 -2.11
C LEU A 21 8.95 -27.37 -0.89
N TYR A 22 9.90 -26.98 -0.04
CA TYR A 22 9.61 -26.13 1.10
C TYR A 22 9.16 -24.73 0.67
N TYR A 23 9.81 -24.15 -0.36
CA TYR A 23 9.40 -22.88 -0.94
C TYR A 23 7.98 -22.94 -1.52
N ILE A 24 7.65 -24.00 -2.25
CA ILE A 24 6.29 -24.17 -2.82
C ILE A 24 5.23 -24.23 -1.72
N ARG A 25 5.50 -24.94 -0.62
CA ARG A 25 4.61 -24.99 0.56
C ARG A 25 4.48 -23.60 1.21
N PHE A 26 5.60 -22.88 1.36
CA PHE A 26 5.63 -21.51 1.85
C PHE A 26 4.78 -20.58 0.97
N TRP A 27 4.99 -20.62 -0.35
CA TRP A 27 4.27 -19.80 -1.32
C TRP A 27 2.77 -20.09 -1.29
N PHE A 28 2.37 -21.36 -1.33
CA PHE A 28 0.97 -21.76 -1.34
C PHE A 28 0.24 -21.29 -0.08
N VAL A 29 0.84 -21.51 1.10
CA VAL A 29 0.28 -21.04 2.37
C VAL A 29 0.21 -19.51 2.40
N SER A 30 1.24 -18.83 1.89
CA SER A 30 1.30 -17.37 1.81
C SER A 30 0.15 -16.80 0.96
N ARG A 31 -0.12 -17.37 -0.21
CA ARG A 31 -1.23 -16.95 -1.08
C ARG A 31 -2.59 -17.23 -0.47
N ILE A 32 -2.79 -18.37 0.21
CA ILE A 32 -4.03 -18.62 0.95
C ILE A 32 -4.23 -17.60 2.07
N MET A 33 -3.17 -17.23 2.78
CA MET A 33 -3.25 -16.24 3.86
C MET A 33 -3.61 -14.85 3.34
N ASP A 34 -3.16 -14.47 2.14
CA ASP A 34 -3.50 -13.19 1.49
C ASP A 34 -5.01 -13.08 1.15
N LEU A 35 -5.76 -14.18 1.07
CA LEU A 35 -7.22 -14.18 0.86
C LEU A 35 -8.01 -13.74 2.09
N VAL A 36 -7.42 -13.78 3.28
CA VAL A 36 -8.09 -13.35 4.51
C VAL A 36 -7.98 -11.83 4.61
N PRO A 37 -9.09 -11.07 4.79
CA PRO A 37 -9.05 -9.61 4.82
C PRO A 37 -8.56 -9.09 6.19
N THR A 38 -7.34 -9.47 6.59
CA THR A 38 -6.70 -9.10 7.88
C THR A 38 -6.59 -7.59 8.09
N ARG A 39 -6.53 -6.83 6.99
CA ARG A 39 -6.60 -5.36 7.00
C ARG A 39 -7.81 -4.81 7.76
N LEU A 40 -8.95 -5.49 7.68
CA LEU A 40 -10.17 -5.10 8.39
C LEU A 40 -10.12 -5.45 9.88
N MET A 41 -9.12 -6.22 10.33
CA MET A 41 -8.95 -6.61 11.73
C MET A 41 -7.85 -5.78 12.43
N ARG A 42 -7.18 -4.86 11.73
CA ARG A 42 -6.17 -3.96 12.31
C ARG A 42 -6.78 -3.13 13.43
N GLY A 43 -6.06 -2.97 14.54
CA GLY A 43 -6.52 -2.29 15.75
C GLY A 43 -7.54 -3.06 16.59
N THR A 44 -8.01 -4.23 16.12
CA THR A 44 -9.03 -5.01 16.81
C THR A 44 -8.42 -6.10 17.70
N PRO A 45 -9.13 -6.57 18.74
CA PRO A 45 -8.73 -7.76 19.48
C PRO A 45 -8.62 -9.03 18.62
N PHE A 46 -9.34 -9.13 17.50
CA PHE A 46 -9.44 -10.34 16.66
C PHE A 46 -8.14 -10.67 15.94
N LEU A 47 -7.39 -9.65 15.50
CA LEU A 47 -6.16 -9.88 14.76
C LEU A 47 -5.11 -10.62 15.59
N ARG A 48 -5.04 -10.32 16.90
CA ARG A 48 -4.19 -11.07 17.85
C ARG A 48 -4.57 -12.54 17.92
N TRP A 49 -5.86 -12.84 18.01
CA TRP A 49 -6.35 -14.22 18.04
C TRP A 49 -6.05 -14.95 16.75
N TYR A 50 -6.27 -14.30 15.61
CA TYR A 50 -5.96 -14.85 14.29
C TYR A 50 -4.49 -15.27 14.18
N TYR A 51 -3.54 -14.39 14.55
CA TYR A 51 -2.12 -14.74 14.49
C TYR A 51 -1.68 -15.76 15.55
N ARG A 52 -2.26 -15.75 16.75
CA ARG A 52 -2.03 -16.81 17.75
C ARG A 52 -2.48 -18.18 17.22
N LEU A 53 -3.61 -18.25 16.53
CA LEU A 53 -4.08 -19.49 15.89
C LEU A 53 -3.18 -19.95 14.73
N LEU A 54 -2.45 -19.03 14.10
CA LEU A 54 -1.42 -19.35 13.12
C LEU A 54 -0.06 -19.70 13.74
N GLY A 55 0.10 -19.50 15.05
CA GLY A 55 1.24 -19.93 15.86
C GLY A 55 2.11 -18.81 16.42
N ALA A 56 1.77 -17.54 16.20
CA ALA A 56 2.46 -16.41 16.81
C ALA A 56 2.37 -16.41 18.33
N LYS A 57 3.43 -15.96 18.99
CA LYS A 57 3.43 -15.73 20.45
C LYS A 57 3.13 -14.25 20.70
N ILE A 58 1.91 -13.93 21.11
CA ILE A 58 1.49 -12.53 21.31
C ILE A 58 1.04 -12.36 22.76
N GLY A 59 1.65 -11.41 23.48
CA GLY A 59 1.37 -11.06 24.87
C GLY A 59 -0.01 -10.43 25.10
N LYS A 60 -0.27 -10.01 26.34
CA LYS A 60 -1.48 -9.30 26.74
C LYS A 60 -1.40 -7.84 26.33
N ASN A 61 -2.55 -7.21 26.11
CA ASN A 61 -2.66 -5.77 25.79
C ASN A 61 -1.85 -5.28 24.58
N VAL A 62 -1.45 -6.19 23.67
CA VAL A 62 -0.75 -5.81 22.45
C VAL A 62 -1.69 -5.03 21.52
N TYR A 63 -1.25 -3.91 21.00
CA TYR A 63 -1.94 -3.22 19.90
C TYR A 63 -1.35 -3.63 18.56
N LEU A 64 -2.18 -4.10 17.62
CA LEU A 64 -1.77 -4.49 16.27
C LEU A 64 -2.43 -3.60 15.21
N GLY A 65 -1.82 -2.46 14.90
CA GLY A 65 -2.22 -1.54 13.82
C GLY A 65 -1.82 -2.01 12.41
N SER A 66 -0.98 -3.04 12.31
CA SER A 66 -0.56 -3.66 11.05
C SER A 66 -1.01 -5.13 10.98
N ASP A 67 -1.06 -5.68 9.77
CA ASP A 67 -1.37 -7.08 9.46
C ASP A 67 -0.26 -7.76 8.62
N ARG A 68 0.94 -7.16 8.57
CA ARG A 68 2.05 -7.65 7.75
C ARG A 68 2.91 -8.67 8.54
N PHE A 69 2.28 -9.80 8.89
CA PHE A 69 2.88 -10.91 9.65
C PHE A 69 2.74 -12.24 8.90
N ARG A 70 3.41 -12.38 7.75
CA ARG A 70 3.24 -13.56 6.87
C ARG A 70 3.65 -14.86 7.54
N ILE A 71 4.85 -14.91 8.14
CA ILE A 71 5.35 -16.08 8.90
C ILE A 71 5.09 -15.88 10.39
N SER A 72 3.81 -15.89 10.75
CA SER A 72 3.36 -15.50 12.10
C SER A 72 3.97 -16.33 13.25
N ASP A 73 4.29 -17.61 13.08
CA ASP A 73 4.88 -18.46 14.13
C ASP A 73 6.39 -18.25 14.34
N MET A 74 7.03 -17.43 13.51
CA MET A 74 8.37 -16.88 13.74
C MET A 74 8.35 -15.59 14.57
N ILE A 75 7.17 -15.11 14.96
CA ILE A 75 7.02 -13.79 15.58
C ILE A 75 6.61 -13.95 17.05
N SER A 76 7.37 -13.29 17.92
CA SER A 76 7.08 -13.18 19.35
C SER A 76 6.95 -11.71 19.74
N ILE A 77 5.86 -11.36 20.41
CA ILE A 77 5.52 -10.00 20.84
C ILE A 77 5.17 -10.05 22.33
N GLY A 78 5.89 -9.28 23.14
CA GLY A 78 5.66 -9.13 24.58
C GLY A 78 4.37 -8.40 24.94
N ASN A 79 4.11 -8.27 26.24
CA ASN A 79 2.95 -7.59 26.79
C ASN A 79 3.03 -6.07 26.57
N ASP A 80 1.87 -5.43 26.48
CA ASP A 80 1.72 -3.96 26.42
C ASP A 80 2.45 -3.29 25.24
N THR A 81 2.89 -4.09 24.26
CA THR A 81 3.59 -3.64 23.06
C THR A 81 2.64 -3.11 21.99
N CYS A 82 3.02 -2.02 21.32
CA CYS A 82 2.25 -1.37 20.28
C CYS A 82 2.95 -1.46 18.90
N ILE A 83 2.28 -2.08 17.93
CA ILE A 83 2.72 -2.12 16.53
C ILE A 83 1.81 -1.15 15.74
N ASN A 84 2.36 -0.05 15.24
CA ASN A 84 1.58 0.98 14.54
C ASN A 84 1.19 0.58 13.11
N ALA A 85 0.50 1.50 12.42
CA ALA A 85 0.03 1.27 11.06
C ALA A 85 1.18 0.97 10.11
N ASP A 86 0.93 0.06 9.17
CA ASP A 86 1.85 -0.24 8.05
C ASP A 86 3.27 -0.65 8.48
N VAL A 87 3.44 -1.18 9.70
CA VAL A 87 4.68 -1.84 10.12
C VAL A 87 4.82 -3.18 9.42
N HIS A 88 5.99 -3.49 8.88
CA HIS A 88 6.25 -4.77 8.22
C HIS A 88 7.21 -5.64 9.04
N CYS A 89 6.73 -6.76 9.56
CA CYS A 89 7.56 -7.74 10.26
C CYS A 89 7.96 -8.85 9.28
N MET A 90 9.05 -8.63 8.56
CA MET A 90 9.58 -9.50 7.52
C MET A 90 10.42 -10.62 8.12
N ALA A 91 9.76 -11.64 8.68
CA ALA A 91 10.43 -12.86 9.18
C ALA A 91 11.00 -13.76 8.05
N TYR A 92 11.07 -13.24 6.83
CA TYR A 92 11.72 -13.85 5.68
C TYR A 92 12.23 -12.80 4.70
N THR A 93 13.22 -13.20 3.90
CA THR A 93 13.67 -12.48 2.72
C THR A 93 14.13 -13.47 1.67
N VAL A 94 14.11 -13.08 0.39
CA VAL A 94 14.68 -13.89 -0.70
C VAL A 94 15.86 -13.15 -1.29
N SER A 95 17.01 -13.82 -1.30
CA SER A 95 18.22 -13.32 -1.94
C SER A 95 19.03 -14.48 -2.51
N ASN A 96 19.76 -14.27 -3.60
CA ASN A 96 20.66 -15.27 -4.19
C ASN A 96 20.01 -16.65 -4.44
N GLY A 97 18.72 -16.69 -4.81
CA GLY A 97 17.99 -17.94 -5.03
C GLY A 97 17.70 -18.74 -3.75
N ILE A 98 17.72 -18.11 -2.59
CA ILE A 98 17.48 -18.72 -1.28
C ILE A 98 16.37 -17.94 -0.56
N LEU A 99 15.38 -18.66 -0.03
CA LEU A 99 14.43 -18.17 0.96
C LEU A 99 15.08 -18.27 2.34
N HIS A 100 15.37 -17.13 2.94
CA HIS A 100 15.85 -16.99 4.31
C HIS A 100 14.66 -16.82 5.24
N ILE A 101 14.56 -17.61 6.30
CA ILE A 101 13.53 -17.48 7.34
C ILE A 101 14.23 -17.33 8.68
N GLY A 102 13.81 -16.33 9.46
CA GLY A 102 14.37 -16.06 10.78
C GLY A 102 13.36 -15.45 11.73
N PRO A 103 13.47 -15.69 13.05
CA PRO A 103 12.54 -15.17 14.04
C PRO A 103 12.63 -13.65 14.20
N ILE A 104 11.52 -13.04 14.61
CA ILE A 104 11.45 -11.65 15.08
C ILE A 104 10.95 -11.68 16.53
N THR A 105 11.73 -11.12 17.45
CA THR A 105 11.37 -11.07 18.88
C THR A 105 11.24 -9.63 19.34
N ILE A 106 10.07 -9.28 19.84
CA ILE A 106 9.76 -7.97 20.40
C ILE A 106 9.37 -8.17 21.86
N GLY A 107 10.07 -7.46 22.76
CA GLY A 107 9.90 -7.54 24.21
C GLY A 107 8.62 -6.89 24.72
N ASP A 108 8.57 -6.71 26.04
CA ASP A 108 7.46 -6.04 26.73
C ASP A 108 7.58 -4.52 26.61
N ASN A 109 6.42 -3.84 26.55
CA ASN A 109 6.33 -2.38 26.52
C ASN A 109 7.14 -1.73 25.38
N CYS A 110 7.14 -2.37 24.20
CA CYS A 110 7.80 -1.83 23.01
C CYS A 110 6.83 -1.00 22.17
N THR A 111 7.35 -0.02 21.43
CA THR A 111 6.60 0.67 20.37
C THR A 111 7.33 0.57 19.05
N ILE A 112 6.63 0.17 17.99
CA ILE A 112 7.15 0.24 16.62
C ILE A 112 6.36 1.31 15.86
N GLY A 113 7.07 2.32 15.36
CA GLY A 113 6.54 3.46 14.64
C GLY A 113 5.96 3.10 13.28
N THR A 114 5.08 3.97 12.79
CA THR A 114 4.38 3.81 11.51
C THR A 114 5.37 3.57 10.37
N ARG A 115 5.07 2.64 9.45
CA ARG A 115 5.91 2.34 8.27
C ARG A 115 7.32 1.84 8.53
N SER A 116 7.59 1.34 9.73
CA SER A 116 8.87 0.71 10.04
C SER A 116 8.92 -0.73 9.57
N VAL A 117 10.13 -1.19 9.22
CA VAL A 117 10.40 -2.55 8.73
C VAL A 117 11.34 -3.25 9.69
N LEU A 118 10.95 -4.43 10.17
CA LEU A 118 11.81 -5.34 10.93
C LEU A 118 12.16 -6.51 10.03
N ALA A 119 13.44 -6.69 9.73
CA ALA A 119 13.94 -7.85 9.01
C ALA A 119 14.00 -9.09 9.90
N GLU A 120 14.29 -10.24 9.30
CA GLU A 120 14.42 -11.51 10.01
C GLU A 120 15.60 -11.49 11.01
N ASN A 121 15.57 -12.36 12.01
CA ASN A 121 16.59 -12.45 13.06
C ASN A 121 16.77 -11.17 13.90
N THR A 122 15.73 -10.34 14.03
CA THR A 122 15.78 -9.10 14.81
C THR A 122 15.24 -9.27 16.23
N ILE A 123 15.80 -8.48 17.17
CA ILE A 123 15.42 -8.51 18.60
C ILE A 123 15.23 -7.09 19.12
N MET A 124 14.01 -6.72 19.51
CA MET A 124 13.74 -5.54 20.33
C MET A 124 13.58 -5.96 21.78
N ASN A 125 14.48 -5.53 22.68
CA ASN A 125 14.34 -5.83 24.11
C ASN A 125 13.26 -4.95 24.78
N ASP A 126 12.94 -5.24 26.04
CA ASP A 126 11.88 -4.53 26.77
C ASP A 126 12.08 -3.00 26.82
N ASN A 127 10.98 -2.26 26.83
CA ASN A 127 10.93 -0.80 26.91
C ASN A 127 11.69 -0.10 25.78
N THR A 128 11.64 -0.65 24.57
CA THR A 128 12.31 -0.07 23.40
C THR A 128 11.34 0.58 22.44
N GLU A 129 11.83 1.56 21.70
CA GLU A 129 11.06 2.16 20.62
C GLU A 129 11.86 2.22 19.31
N LEU A 130 11.22 1.76 18.23
CA LEU A 130 11.68 1.97 16.87
C LEU A 130 10.86 3.11 16.27
N GLY A 131 11.52 4.21 15.90
CA GLY A 131 10.89 5.39 15.32
C GLY A 131 10.15 5.08 14.02
N GLU A 132 9.36 6.04 13.55
CA GLU A 132 8.60 5.89 12.31
C GLU A 132 9.52 5.86 11.09
N LEU A 133 9.07 5.20 10.01
CA LEU A 133 9.82 5.04 8.76
C LEU A 133 11.28 4.60 9.01
N SER A 134 11.45 3.57 9.83
CA SER A 134 12.75 3.09 10.28
C SER A 134 12.95 1.60 9.97
N LEU A 135 14.19 1.21 9.65
CA LEU A 135 14.56 -0.16 9.32
C LEU A 135 15.36 -0.75 10.48
N LEU A 136 14.90 -1.86 11.07
CA LEU A 136 15.75 -2.71 11.90
C LEU A 136 16.33 -3.84 11.01
N PRO A 137 17.62 -3.78 10.62
CA PRO A 137 18.19 -4.72 9.66
C PRO A 137 18.34 -6.14 10.22
N SER A 138 18.54 -7.10 9.33
CA SER A 138 18.65 -8.52 9.72
C SER A 138 19.80 -8.72 10.72
N GLY A 139 19.51 -9.45 11.81
CA GLY A 139 20.47 -9.73 12.89
C GLY A 139 20.66 -8.60 13.92
N TYR A 140 20.02 -7.44 13.75
CA TYR A 140 20.18 -6.34 14.69
C TYR A 140 19.34 -6.53 15.97
N SER A 141 19.85 -5.99 17.08
CA SER A 141 19.11 -5.92 18.34
C SER A 141 19.09 -4.51 18.91
N ILE A 142 17.93 -4.07 19.39
CA ILE A 142 17.76 -2.84 20.17
C ILE A 142 17.88 -3.19 21.66
N PRO A 143 18.89 -2.68 22.39
CA PRO A 143 19.04 -2.84 23.84
C PRO A 143 17.88 -2.24 24.63
N LYS A 144 17.67 -2.70 25.87
CA LYS A 144 16.56 -2.22 26.73
C LYS A 144 16.60 -0.70 26.93
N ASN A 145 15.43 -0.07 26.99
CA ASN A 145 15.27 1.37 27.26
C ASN A 145 15.89 2.31 26.21
N GLU A 146 16.08 1.84 24.98
CA GLU A 146 16.63 2.65 23.89
C GLU A 146 15.58 3.02 22.83
N TYR A 147 15.77 4.20 22.25
CA TYR A 147 15.03 4.69 21.09
C TYR A 147 15.95 4.70 19.87
N TRP A 148 15.55 4.00 18.80
CA TRP A 148 16.30 3.93 17.55
C TRP A 148 15.44 4.42 16.39
N GLU A 149 16.04 5.11 15.43
CA GLU A 149 15.32 5.59 14.24
C GLU A 149 16.22 5.70 13.01
N GLY A 150 15.57 5.81 11.84
CA GLY A 150 16.21 5.90 10.54
C GLY A 150 16.25 4.57 9.78
N SER A 151 16.71 4.63 8.54
CA SER A 151 17.02 3.48 7.72
C SER A 151 18.51 3.54 7.35
N PRO A 152 19.36 2.68 7.91
CA PRO A 152 19.07 1.73 8.99
C PRO A 152 18.87 2.48 10.31
N ALA A 153 18.18 1.84 11.25
CA ALA A 153 17.91 2.42 12.55
C ALA A 153 19.20 2.53 13.36
N LYS A 154 19.37 3.67 14.04
CA LYS A 154 20.47 3.94 14.96
C LYS A 154 19.94 4.55 16.24
N LEU A 155 20.65 4.36 17.34
CA LEU A 155 20.35 4.99 18.62
C LEU A 155 20.26 6.51 18.45
N ASN A 156 19.10 7.09 18.77
CA ASN A 156 18.94 8.53 18.85
C ASN A 156 19.00 8.96 20.33
N LYS A 157 20.11 9.60 20.70
CA LYS A 157 20.33 10.13 22.07
C LYS A 157 19.69 11.50 22.31
N GLN A 158 19.32 12.22 21.26
CA GLN A 158 18.80 13.58 21.34
C GLN A 158 17.31 13.60 21.70
N HIS A 159 16.57 12.57 21.29
CA HIS A 159 15.16 12.41 21.60
C HIS A 159 14.95 11.16 22.45
N PRO A 160 14.69 11.29 23.78
CA PRO A 160 14.32 10.15 24.60
C PRO A 160 12.98 9.56 24.13
N ILE A 161 12.69 8.33 24.56
CA ILE A 161 11.40 7.67 24.31
C ILE A 161 10.27 8.66 24.65
N PRO A 162 9.42 9.03 23.68
CA PRO A 162 8.40 10.03 23.88
C PRO A 162 7.50 9.68 25.06
N SER A 163 7.36 10.61 26.01
CA SER A 163 6.45 10.44 27.13
C SER A 163 5.01 10.37 26.60
N SER A 164 4.28 9.35 27.06
CA SER A 164 2.83 9.28 26.89
C SER A 164 2.18 9.50 28.25
N PRO A 165 0.92 10.00 28.29
CA PRO A 165 0.18 10.09 29.53
C PRO A 165 0.21 8.74 30.25
N ASP A 166 0.59 8.74 31.53
CA ASP A 166 0.73 7.53 32.36
C ASP A 166 -0.67 7.05 32.81
N ILE A 167 -1.55 6.79 31.85
CA ILE A 167 -2.87 6.22 32.07
C ILE A 167 -2.70 4.71 32.00
N ARG A 168 -2.20 4.13 33.09
CA ARG A 168 -2.11 2.68 33.24
C ARG A 168 -3.51 2.08 33.08
N TYR A 169 -3.58 1.03 32.26
CA TYR A 169 -4.73 0.16 32.02
C TYR A 169 -5.54 -0.12 33.29
N SER A 170 -6.54 0.70 33.55
CA SER A 170 -7.38 0.63 34.74
C SER A 170 -8.84 0.49 34.33
N ASP A 171 -9.20 -0.55 33.57
CA ASP A 171 -10.62 -0.87 33.35
C ASP A 171 -10.83 -2.33 32.84
N ARG A 172 -10.40 -3.32 33.64
CA ARG A 172 -10.66 -4.76 33.36
C ARG A 172 -12.14 -5.15 33.41
N HIS A 173 -13.03 -4.32 33.95
CA HIS A 173 -14.44 -4.65 34.13
C HIS A 173 -15.35 -4.20 32.97
N LYS A 174 -14.85 -3.42 32.01
CA LYS A 174 -15.60 -2.97 30.81
C LYS A 174 -15.35 -3.81 29.55
N THR A 175 -14.53 -4.86 29.64
CA THR A 175 -13.96 -5.56 28.48
C THR A 175 -14.98 -6.39 27.69
N SER A 176 -15.99 -7.00 28.34
CA SER A 176 -16.96 -7.86 27.63
C SER A 176 -17.91 -7.04 26.76
N LEU A 177 -18.56 -6.00 27.33
CA LEU A 177 -19.43 -5.12 26.56
C LEU A 177 -18.67 -4.39 25.45
N TYR A 178 -17.48 -3.89 25.74
CA TYR A 178 -16.60 -3.29 24.72
C TYR A 178 -16.33 -4.27 23.57
N ASN A 179 -15.96 -5.53 23.88
CA ASN A 179 -15.73 -6.55 22.85
C ASN A 179 -16.99 -6.85 22.04
N VAL A 180 -18.17 -6.89 22.65
CA VAL A 180 -19.45 -7.10 21.94
C VAL A 180 -19.71 -5.94 20.99
N ILE A 181 -19.63 -4.69 21.48
CA ILE A 181 -19.81 -3.49 20.65
C ILE A 181 -18.81 -3.51 19.49
N PHE A 182 -17.54 -3.78 19.77
CA PHE A 182 -16.50 -3.85 18.75
C PHE A 182 -16.78 -4.95 17.71
N THR A 183 -17.24 -6.12 18.15
CA THR A 183 -17.62 -7.22 17.26
C THR A 183 -18.75 -6.78 16.32
N LEU A 184 -19.79 -6.13 16.85
CA LEU A 184 -20.90 -5.61 16.06
C LEU A 184 -20.42 -4.52 15.08
N SER A 185 -19.53 -3.63 15.51
CA SER A 185 -18.91 -2.62 14.65
C SER A 185 -18.08 -3.24 13.53
N PHE A 186 -17.32 -4.30 13.81
CA PHE A 186 -16.55 -5.05 12.82
C PHE A 186 -17.47 -5.73 11.79
N LEU A 187 -18.52 -6.42 12.24
CA LEU A 187 -19.51 -7.03 11.36
C LEU A 187 -20.25 -5.99 10.51
N PHE A 188 -20.59 -4.85 11.10
CA PHE A 188 -21.19 -3.73 10.39
C PHE A 188 -20.30 -3.28 9.24
N VAL A 189 -19.04 -2.92 9.51
CA VAL A 189 -18.08 -2.46 8.49
C VAL A 189 -17.86 -3.50 7.40
N LEU A 190 -17.81 -4.79 7.75
CA LEU A 190 -17.65 -5.88 6.80
C LEU A 190 -18.82 -5.98 5.81
N ILE A 191 -20.04 -5.73 6.28
CA ILE A 191 -21.26 -5.93 5.50
C ILE A 191 -21.64 -4.70 4.67
N VAL A 192 -21.24 -3.48 5.06
CA VAL A 192 -21.60 -2.22 4.36
C VAL A 192 -21.34 -2.30 2.85
N PRO A 193 -20.15 -2.65 2.35
CA PRO A 193 -19.90 -2.68 0.90
C PRO A 193 -20.78 -3.70 0.18
N SER A 194 -21.03 -4.85 0.81
CA SER A 194 -21.86 -5.92 0.24
C SER A 194 -23.32 -5.49 0.13
N ILE A 195 -23.89 -4.84 1.17
CA ILE A 195 -25.26 -4.32 1.11
C ILE A 195 -25.40 -3.29 -0.01
N LEU A 196 -24.43 -2.39 -0.16
CA LEU A 196 -24.45 -1.38 -1.21
C LEU A 196 -24.37 -1.97 -2.62
N LEU A 197 -23.82 -3.17 -2.77
CA LEU A 197 -23.70 -3.85 -4.05
C LEU A 197 -25.01 -4.54 -4.49
N ILE A 198 -25.86 -4.97 -3.55
CA ILE A 198 -27.08 -5.75 -3.82
C ILE A 198 -28.01 -5.09 -4.87
N PRO A 199 -28.39 -3.80 -4.76
CA PRO A 199 -29.30 -3.18 -5.72
C PRO A 199 -28.75 -3.22 -7.15
N TRP A 200 -27.42 -3.04 -7.30
CA TRP A 200 -26.77 -3.05 -8.60
C TRP A 200 -26.71 -4.46 -9.20
N ILE A 201 -26.53 -5.49 -8.38
CA ILE A 201 -26.62 -6.89 -8.82
C ILE A 201 -28.03 -7.20 -9.31
N ILE A 202 -29.06 -6.78 -8.57
CA ILE A 202 -30.46 -7.00 -8.95
C ILE A 202 -30.77 -6.30 -10.29
N ILE A 203 -30.39 -5.02 -10.44
CA ILE A 203 -30.60 -4.28 -11.69
C ILE A 203 -29.85 -4.94 -12.85
N ALA A 204 -28.59 -5.35 -12.66
CA ALA A 204 -27.82 -6.03 -13.69
C ALA A 204 -28.47 -7.35 -14.11
N PHE A 205 -28.99 -8.13 -13.15
CA PHE A 205 -29.68 -9.38 -13.40
C PHE A 205 -31.00 -9.15 -14.16
N GLU A 206 -31.82 -8.19 -13.74
CA GLU A 206 -33.08 -7.84 -14.42
C GLU A 206 -32.84 -7.36 -15.85
N LEU A 207 -31.81 -6.53 -16.07
CA LEU A 207 -31.43 -6.09 -17.43
C LEU A 207 -31.00 -7.28 -18.29
N TYR A 208 -30.24 -8.20 -17.71
CA TYR A 208 -29.79 -9.40 -18.41
C TYR A 208 -30.96 -10.31 -18.79
N VAL A 209 -31.89 -10.57 -17.88
CA VAL A 209 -33.02 -11.47 -18.15
C VAL A 209 -33.98 -10.87 -19.18
N ASN A 210 -34.31 -9.58 -19.06
CA ASN A 210 -35.34 -8.95 -19.89
C ASN A 210 -34.82 -8.47 -21.26
N PHE A 211 -33.56 -8.04 -21.33
CA PHE A 211 -33.00 -7.42 -22.53
C PHE A 211 -31.75 -8.15 -23.08
N GLY A 212 -31.16 -9.06 -22.31
CA GLY A 212 -29.97 -9.81 -22.71
C GLY A 212 -28.65 -9.07 -22.47
N VAL A 213 -27.56 -9.75 -22.84
CA VAL A 213 -26.18 -9.29 -22.59
C VAL A 213 -25.88 -7.96 -23.29
N LEU A 214 -26.36 -7.77 -24.52
CA LEU A 214 -26.04 -6.58 -25.33
C LEU A 214 -26.44 -5.25 -24.69
N TYR A 215 -27.55 -5.21 -23.95
CA TYR A 215 -28.01 -4.02 -23.24
C TYR A 215 -27.43 -3.91 -21.83
N THR A 216 -27.13 -5.05 -21.21
CA THR A 216 -26.59 -5.09 -19.85
C THR A 216 -25.14 -4.59 -19.81
N LEU A 217 -24.32 -4.95 -20.80
CA LEU A 217 -22.89 -4.60 -20.81
C LEU A 217 -22.65 -3.08 -20.75
N PRO A 218 -23.25 -2.22 -21.61
CA PRO A 218 -23.06 -0.76 -21.51
C PRO A 218 -23.61 -0.18 -20.20
N ALA A 219 -24.69 -0.77 -19.65
CA ALA A 219 -25.28 -0.31 -18.39
C ALA A 219 -24.35 -0.50 -17.18
N THR A 220 -23.43 -1.48 -17.23
CA THR A 220 -22.45 -1.72 -16.13
C THR A 220 -21.54 -0.51 -15.87
N ILE A 221 -21.27 0.32 -16.89
CA ILE A 221 -20.48 1.55 -16.74
C ILE A 221 -21.22 2.54 -15.82
N LEU A 222 -22.51 2.75 -16.08
CA LEU A 222 -23.33 3.64 -15.27
C LEU A 222 -23.53 3.07 -13.87
N MET A 223 -23.77 1.76 -13.74
CA MET A 223 -23.89 1.10 -12.43
C MET A 223 -22.62 1.23 -11.60
N ALA A 224 -21.43 1.09 -12.21
CA ALA A 224 -20.16 1.28 -11.52
C ALA A 224 -19.99 2.73 -11.00
N ALA A 225 -20.41 3.73 -11.78
CA ALA A 225 -20.40 5.13 -11.35
C ALA A 225 -21.36 5.36 -10.18
N LEU A 226 -22.59 4.86 -10.27
CA LEU A 226 -23.59 5.01 -9.23
C LEU A 226 -23.20 4.27 -7.94
N TYR A 227 -22.62 3.08 -8.06
CA TYR A 227 -22.04 2.36 -6.93
C TYR A 227 -20.95 3.20 -6.24
N THR A 228 -20.02 3.77 -7.01
CA THR A 228 -18.95 4.62 -6.48
C THR A 228 -19.50 5.80 -5.70
N VAL A 229 -20.49 6.51 -6.27
CA VAL A 229 -21.18 7.62 -5.59
C VAL A 229 -21.91 7.14 -4.33
N SER A 230 -22.64 6.03 -4.40
CA SER A 230 -23.38 5.47 -3.26
C SER A 230 -22.45 5.09 -2.11
N PHE A 231 -21.27 4.52 -2.42
CA PHE A 231 -20.25 4.18 -1.45
C PHE A 231 -19.72 5.45 -0.75
N CYS A 232 -19.34 6.47 -1.54
CA CYS A 232 -18.86 7.74 -0.99
C CYS A 232 -19.90 8.39 -0.08
N LEU A 233 -21.14 8.53 -0.55
CA LEU A 233 -22.22 9.13 0.24
C LEU A 233 -22.52 8.35 1.52
N THR A 234 -22.49 7.02 1.45
CA THR A 234 -22.71 6.16 2.62
C THR A 234 -21.63 6.34 3.66
N VAL A 235 -20.35 6.26 3.27
CA VAL A 235 -19.22 6.43 4.20
C VAL A 235 -19.22 7.84 4.81
N ALA A 236 -19.50 8.88 4.01
CA ALA A 236 -19.62 10.24 4.55
C ALA A 236 -20.82 10.43 5.48
N SER A 237 -21.94 9.76 5.20
CA SER A 237 -23.13 9.79 6.08
C SER A 237 -22.85 9.08 7.39
N ILE A 238 -22.24 7.89 7.35
CA ILE A 238 -21.80 7.15 8.54
C ILE A 238 -20.86 8.02 9.37
N LYS A 239 -19.86 8.65 8.77
CA LYS A 239 -18.95 9.56 9.47
C LYS A 239 -19.70 10.72 10.17
N ARG A 240 -20.68 11.33 9.50
CA ARG A 240 -21.48 12.43 10.08
C ARG A 240 -22.33 11.96 11.25
N VAL A 241 -22.91 10.77 11.18
CA VAL A 241 -23.73 10.18 12.26
C VAL A 241 -22.86 9.76 13.45
N ILE A 242 -21.71 9.15 13.17
CA ILE A 242 -20.78 8.61 14.16
C ILE A 242 -19.83 9.71 14.71
N HIS A 243 -20.12 10.99 14.48
CA HIS A 243 -19.24 12.12 14.78
C HIS A 243 -18.48 11.95 16.10
N SER A 244 -17.15 11.97 16.00
CA SER A 244 -16.26 12.03 17.15
C SER A 244 -15.97 13.50 17.40
N ASP A 245 -16.44 14.03 18.53
CA ASP A 245 -15.99 15.32 19.00
C ASP A 245 -14.47 15.23 19.21
N ASN A 246 -13.67 15.82 18.32
CA ASN A 246 -12.20 15.86 18.45
C ASN A 246 -11.74 16.82 19.56
N LYS A 247 -12.33 16.72 20.76
CA LYS A 247 -12.06 17.58 21.91
C LYS A 247 -10.71 17.28 22.56
N SER A 248 -10.16 16.09 22.34
CA SER A 248 -8.87 15.64 22.87
C SER A 248 -7.95 15.17 21.74
N ASP A 249 -6.65 15.36 21.90
CA ASP A 249 -5.64 14.78 21.00
C ASP A 249 -5.33 13.32 21.35
N TYR A 250 -5.81 12.83 22.50
CA TYR A 250 -5.56 11.47 23.00
C TYR A 250 -6.86 10.75 23.35
N TYR A 251 -6.97 9.49 22.92
CA TYR A 251 -8.08 8.59 23.22
C TYR A 251 -7.55 7.24 23.70
N SER A 252 -8.20 6.65 24.70
CA SER A 252 -7.94 5.26 25.04
C SER A 252 -8.42 4.36 23.91
N ILE A 253 -7.65 3.33 23.55
CA ILE A 253 -8.09 2.32 22.57
C ILE A 253 -9.31 1.53 23.06
N TYR A 254 -9.66 1.59 24.35
CA TYR A 254 -10.84 0.95 24.93
C TYR A 254 -12.07 1.87 25.05
N SER A 255 -12.01 3.06 24.45
CA SER A 255 -13.11 4.01 24.44
C SER A 255 -14.09 3.75 23.29
N ILE A 256 -15.32 4.24 23.42
CA ILE A 256 -16.29 4.27 22.32
C ILE A 256 -15.76 5.17 21.19
N ASP A 257 -15.08 6.28 21.51
CA ASP A 257 -14.53 7.20 20.51
C ASP A 257 -13.45 6.52 19.65
N TYR A 258 -12.66 5.60 20.23
CA TYR A 258 -11.78 4.74 19.44
C TYR A 258 -12.57 3.87 18.46
N ILE A 259 -13.67 3.23 18.88
CA ILE A 259 -14.50 2.40 17.98
C ILE A 259 -15.09 3.25 16.85
N LYS A 260 -15.62 4.44 17.18
CA LYS A 260 -16.17 5.39 16.22
C LYS A 260 -15.13 5.77 15.16
N LYS A 261 -13.93 6.16 15.61
CA LYS A 261 -12.80 6.48 14.74
C LYS A 261 -12.39 5.27 13.90
N TRP A 262 -12.27 4.10 14.52
CA TRP A 262 -11.90 2.86 13.85
C TRP A 262 -12.89 2.49 12.72
N ILE A 263 -14.20 2.65 12.93
CA ILE A 263 -15.21 2.43 11.89
C ILE A 263 -14.94 3.34 10.69
N VAL A 264 -14.76 4.64 10.94
CA VAL A 264 -14.54 5.63 9.88
C VAL A 264 -13.24 5.37 9.14
N ASP A 265 -12.14 5.17 9.87
CA ASP A 265 -10.82 4.89 9.29
C ASP A 265 -10.85 3.60 8.46
N THR A 266 -11.52 2.55 8.93
CA THR A 266 -11.63 1.26 8.21
C THR A 266 -12.49 1.39 6.96
N LEU A 267 -13.57 2.19 6.98
CA LEU A 267 -14.38 2.47 5.80
C LEU A 267 -13.63 3.31 4.75
N ILE A 268 -12.82 4.29 5.18
CA ILE A 268 -11.91 5.04 4.29
C ILE A 268 -10.83 4.10 3.73
N GLN A 269 -10.32 3.18 4.53
CA GLN A 269 -9.38 2.18 4.05
C GLN A 269 -10.05 1.23 3.03
N LEU A 270 -11.31 0.85 3.24
CA LEU A 270 -12.09 0.08 2.28
C LEU A 270 -12.28 0.79 0.94
N SER A 271 -12.40 2.13 0.91
CA SER A 271 -12.41 2.83 -0.40
C SER A 271 -11.14 2.61 -1.22
N LEU A 272 -9.98 2.45 -0.59
CA LEU A 272 -8.70 2.14 -1.26
C LEU A 272 -8.65 0.73 -1.89
N THR A 273 -9.70 -0.10 -1.74
CA THR A 273 -9.83 -1.38 -2.46
C THR A 273 -11.10 -1.47 -3.28
N THR A 274 -12.19 -0.89 -2.79
CA THR A 274 -13.50 -1.07 -3.39
C THR A 274 -13.77 -0.04 -4.49
N ILE A 275 -13.24 1.17 -4.33
CA ILE A 275 -13.35 2.26 -5.30
C ILE A 275 -11.98 2.89 -5.56
N GLN A 276 -10.91 2.08 -5.51
CA GLN A 276 -9.53 2.51 -5.73
C GLN A 276 -9.35 3.34 -7.03
N PRO A 277 -10.02 3.06 -8.16
CA PRO A 277 -9.92 3.89 -9.36
C PRO A 277 -10.31 5.37 -9.19
N LEU A 278 -11.04 5.72 -8.11
CA LEU A 278 -11.37 7.11 -7.74
C LEU A 278 -10.12 7.89 -7.31
N TYR A 279 -9.10 7.22 -6.78
CA TYR A 279 -7.87 7.85 -6.35
C TYR A 279 -7.00 8.25 -7.55
N ALA A 280 -6.15 9.27 -7.37
CA ALA A 280 -5.44 9.92 -8.47
C ALA A 280 -6.39 10.41 -9.59
N THR A 281 -7.47 11.10 -9.19
CA THR A 281 -8.42 11.77 -10.09
C THR A 281 -8.79 13.16 -9.58
N ILE A 282 -9.35 13.99 -10.45
CA ILE A 282 -9.89 15.31 -10.10
C ILE A 282 -11.10 15.22 -9.14
N TYR A 283 -11.73 14.05 -9.02
CA TYR A 283 -12.89 13.83 -8.16
C TYR A 283 -12.49 13.58 -6.70
N LEU A 284 -11.29 13.06 -6.44
CA LEU A 284 -10.80 12.74 -5.10
C LEU A 284 -10.82 13.93 -4.12
N PRO A 285 -10.40 15.17 -4.49
CA PRO A 285 -10.52 16.32 -3.60
C PRO A 285 -11.93 16.57 -3.07
N SER A 286 -12.96 16.35 -3.91
CA SER A 286 -14.36 16.50 -3.48
C SER A 286 -14.79 15.39 -2.53
N TRP A 287 -14.33 14.16 -2.76
CA TRP A 287 -14.52 13.04 -1.85
C TRP A 287 -13.90 13.32 -0.46
N LEU A 288 -12.64 13.77 -0.43
CA LEU A 288 -11.95 14.11 0.83
C LEU A 288 -12.60 15.30 1.56
N ARG A 289 -13.06 16.33 0.83
CA ARG A 289 -13.84 17.42 1.43
C ARG A 289 -15.16 16.95 2.02
N LEU A 290 -15.85 16.00 1.37
CA LEU A 290 -17.08 15.42 1.91
C LEU A 290 -16.84 14.68 3.23
N LEU A 291 -15.64 14.11 3.40
CA LEU A 291 -15.16 13.52 4.65
C LEU A 291 -14.66 14.55 5.68
N GLY A 292 -14.62 15.85 5.36
CA GLY A 292 -14.21 16.91 6.28
C GLY A 292 -12.77 17.41 6.13
N ALA A 293 -12.00 16.91 5.16
CA ALA A 293 -10.68 17.45 4.86
C ALA A 293 -10.75 18.85 4.26
N LYS A 294 -9.78 19.70 4.58
CA LYS A 294 -9.63 21.02 3.96
C LYS A 294 -8.69 20.90 2.78
N ILE A 295 -9.24 20.82 1.57
CA ILE A 295 -8.46 20.67 0.34
C ILE A 295 -8.58 21.93 -0.51
N GLY A 296 -7.44 22.60 -0.71
CA GLY A 296 -7.26 23.82 -1.47
C GLY A 296 -7.52 23.66 -2.97
N LYS A 297 -7.59 24.79 -3.66
CA LYS A 297 -7.79 24.85 -5.11
C LYS A 297 -6.59 24.27 -5.83
N ARG A 298 -6.85 23.47 -6.87
CA ARG A 298 -5.82 22.83 -7.70
C ARG A 298 -4.84 21.94 -6.93
N ALA A 299 -5.12 21.57 -5.69
CA ALA A 299 -4.38 20.52 -5.01
C ALA A 299 -4.57 19.20 -5.77
N GLU A 300 -3.48 18.50 -6.05
CA GLU A 300 -3.49 17.18 -6.69
C GLU A 300 -3.14 16.14 -5.64
N ILE A 301 -3.93 15.07 -5.61
CA ILE A 301 -3.83 14.04 -4.60
C ILE A 301 -3.95 12.71 -5.32
N SER A 302 -2.93 11.87 -5.20
CA SER A 302 -2.93 10.53 -5.78
C SER A 302 -3.57 9.52 -4.81
N THR A 303 -2.82 8.56 -4.28
CA THR A 303 -3.26 7.66 -3.20
C THR A 303 -2.69 8.13 -1.85
N VAL A 304 -3.55 8.47 -0.89
CA VAL A 304 -3.15 8.88 0.47
C VAL A 304 -3.65 7.87 1.48
N ASP A 305 -2.73 7.33 2.26
CA ASP A 305 -2.97 6.25 3.20
C ASP A 305 -3.00 6.73 4.64
N HIS A 306 -3.72 5.98 5.48
CA HIS A 306 -3.73 6.18 6.94
C HIS A 306 -4.08 7.60 7.37
N ILE A 307 -5.03 8.24 6.70
CA ILE A 307 -5.44 9.62 7.01
C ILE A 307 -6.53 9.68 8.08
N SER A 308 -6.51 10.76 8.85
CA SER A 308 -7.69 11.24 9.59
C SER A 308 -8.27 12.44 8.84
N ALA A 309 -9.23 12.20 7.94
CA ALA A 309 -9.64 13.19 6.93
C ALA A 309 -10.04 14.57 7.51
N ASP A 310 -10.76 14.62 8.63
CA ASP A 310 -11.18 15.84 9.34
C ASP A 310 -10.04 16.60 10.02
N LEU A 311 -8.88 15.95 10.18
CA LEU A 311 -7.65 16.53 10.71
C LEU A 311 -6.65 16.87 9.60
N LEU A 312 -7.02 16.70 8.34
CA LEU A 312 -6.16 16.94 7.19
C LEU A 312 -6.45 18.31 6.55
N SER A 313 -5.39 19.10 6.36
CA SER A 313 -5.42 20.35 5.59
C SER A 313 -4.33 20.31 4.52
N ILE A 314 -4.72 20.45 3.26
CA ILE A 314 -3.82 20.53 2.11
C ILE A 314 -4.15 21.82 1.37
N ASP A 315 -3.21 22.74 1.30
CA ASP A 315 -3.43 24.07 0.74
C ASP A 315 -3.29 24.10 -0.79
N ASP A 316 -3.60 25.25 -1.38
CA ASP A 316 -3.68 25.48 -2.82
C ASP A 316 -2.40 25.04 -3.58
N GLY A 317 -2.61 24.35 -4.71
CA GLY A 317 -1.53 23.96 -5.62
C GLY A 317 -0.58 22.87 -5.09
N SER A 318 -0.79 22.35 -3.88
CA SER A 318 0.02 21.28 -3.30
C SER A 318 -0.17 19.95 -4.04
N PHE A 319 0.78 19.04 -3.88
CA PHE A 319 0.77 17.74 -4.53
C PHE A 319 1.09 16.64 -3.52
N ILE A 320 0.21 15.64 -3.41
CA ILE A 320 0.44 14.45 -2.59
C ILE A 320 0.51 13.24 -3.52
N ALA A 321 1.66 12.59 -3.57
CA ALA A 321 1.92 11.46 -4.45
C ALA A 321 1.45 10.12 -3.86
N ASP A 322 1.71 9.03 -4.60
CA ASP A 322 1.15 7.72 -4.28
C ASP A 322 1.65 7.11 -2.98
N SER A 323 0.72 6.44 -2.31
CA SER A 323 0.92 5.79 -1.02
C SER A 323 1.53 6.72 0.03
N ALA A 324 1.33 8.04 -0.05
CA ALA A 324 1.83 8.94 1.00
C ALA A 324 0.98 8.78 2.27
N SER A 325 1.61 8.68 3.43
CA SER A 325 0.90 8.63 4.71
C SER A 325 0.96 9.99 5.38
N VAL A 326 -0.21 10.61 5.60
CA VAL A 326 -0.30 11.98 6.11
C VAL A 326 -1.10 12.03 7.40
N GLY A 327 -0.39 12.21 8.51
CA GLY A 327 -0.96 12.26 9.86
C GLY A 327 -1.58 10.95 10.34
N PRO A 328 -0.90 9.79 10.21
CA PRO A 328 -1.40 8.53 10.74
C PRO A 328 -1.56 8.61 12.26
N ALA A 329 -2.64 8.04 12.78
CA ALA A 329 -2.84 7.92 14.21
C ALA A 329 -1.77 7.00 14.82
N VAL A 330 -1.16 7.44 15.92
CA VAL A 330 -0.09 6.70 16.59
C VAL A 330 -0.60 6.18 17.92
N VAL A 331 -0.40 4.90 18.20
CA VAL A 331 -0.75 4.27 19.47
C VAL A 331 0.51 4.00 20.28
N ARG A 332 0.50 4.48 21.53
CA ARG A 332 1.52 4.23 22.55
C ARG A 332 0.83 3.94 23.87
N ASN A 333 1.28 2.91 24.58
CA ASN A 333 0.78 2.57 25.92
C ASN A 333 -0.76 2.49 26.02
N GLY A 334 -1.43 1.96 24.99
CA GLY A 334 -2.90 1.87 24.97
C GLY A 334 -3.65 3.18 24.70
N MET A 335 -2.92 4.26 24.39
CA MET A 335 -3.47 5.57 24.02
C MET A 335 -3.19 5.86 22.55
N MET A 336 -4.24 6.16 21.80
CA MET A 336 -4.17 6.67 20.45
C MET A 336 -4.04 8.19 20.46
N LYS A 337 -2.97 8.69 19.86
CA LYS A 337 -2.77 10.10 19.53
C LYS A 337 -3.36 10.38 18.14
N ILE A 338 -4.18 11.42 18.05
CA ILE A 338 -4.61 12.04 16.80
C ILE A 338 -4.13 13.50 16.76
N GLY A 339 -4.02 14.10 15.58
CA GLY A 339 -3.56 15.48 15.46
C GLY A 339 -3.74 16.06 14.08
N LYS A 340 -3.99 17.37 14.04
CA LYS A 340 -4.14 18.11 12.78
C LYS A 340 -2.82 18.16 12.01
N THR A 341 -2.84 17.71 10.76
CA THR A 341 -1.68 17.71 9.87
C THR A 341 -1.93 18.67 8.71
N VAL A 342 -0.94 19.53 8.41
CA VAL A 342 -1.08 20.61 7.42
C VAL A 342 0.03 20.50 6.38
N VAL A 343 -0.36 20.58 5.11
CA VAL A 343 0.55 20.72 3.97
C VAL A 343 0.31 22.10 3.34
N GLY A 344 1.30 22.99 3.45
CA GLY A 344 1.23 24.36 2.96
C GLY A 344 1.25 24.47 1.43
N LYS A 345 0.97 25.67 0.92
CA LYS A 345 0.77 25.94 -0.51
C LYS A 345 1.95 25.49 -1.36
N LYS A 346 1.65 24.92 -2.52
CA LYS A 346 2.63 24.46 -3.52
C LYS A 346 3.69 23.49 -2.95
N SER A 347 3.43 22.87 -1.80
CA SER A 347 4.31 21.85 -1.25
C SER A 347 4.03 20.49 -1.88
N PHE A 348 5.07 19.66 -1.94
CA PHE A 348 5.06 18.37 -2.62
C PHE A 348 5.44 17.27 -1.63
N ILE A 349 4.58 16.27 -1.50
CA ILE A 349 4.83 15.07 -0.68
C ILE A 349 5.00 13.89 -1.63
N GLY A 350 6.20 13.31 -1.66
CA GLY A 350 6.60 12.26 -2.58
C GLY A 350 6.03 10.88 -2.26
N ASN A 351 6.20 9.95 -3.21
CA ASN A 351 5.61 8.62 -3.10
C ASN A 351 6.12 7.92 -1.83
N SER A 352 5.23 7.21 -1.15
CA SER A 352 5.55 6.50 0.10
C SER A 352 6.12 7.36 1.24
N ALA A 353 6.10 8.70 1.13
CA ALA A 353 6.53 9.58 2.20
C ALA A 353 5.62 9.43 3.44
N LEU A 354 6.19 9.67 4.61
CA LEU A 354 5.47 9.68 5.87
C LEU A 354 5.54 11.09 6.46
N ILE A 355 4.38 11.71 6.63
CA ILE A 355 4.22 12.96 7.38
C ILE A 355 3.68 12.60 8.76
N PRO A 356 4.52 12.68 9.82
CA PRO A 356 4.12 12.36 11.17
C PRO A 356 2.91 13.18 11.63
N ILE A 357 2.26 12.66 12.64
CA ILE A 357 1.06 13.27 13.19
C ILE A 357 1.33 14.63 13.83
N GLY A 358 0.46 15.59 13.55
CA GLY A 358 0.58 16.96 14.09
C GLY A 358 1.57 17.84 13.32
N THR A 359 2.26 17.31 12.32
CA THR A 359 3.23 18.04 11.53
C THR A 359 2.58 19.12 10.65
N ARG A 360 3.27 20.26 10.54
CA ARG A 360 2.90 21.38 9.68
C ARG A 360 4.02 21.66 8.68
N ILE A 361 3.85 21.16 7.47
CA ILE A 361 4.73 21.48 6.34
C ILE A 361 4.39 22.87 5.84
N GLY A 362 5.39 23.75 5.71
CA GLY A 362 5.21 25.11 5.20
C GLY A 362 4.93 25.15 3.70
N GLU A 363 5.06 26.33 3.13
CA GLU A 363 4.87 26.60 1.70
C GLU A 363 6.14 26.25 0.90
N ASN A 364 5.96 25.88 -0.37
CA ASN A 364 7.02 25.55 -1.33
C ASN A 364 8.03 24.51 -0.82
N CYS A 365 7.59 23.55 -0.02
CA CYS A 365 8.45 22.50 0.51
C CYS A 365 8.35 21.20 -0.29
N LEU A 366 9.41 20.40 -0.31
CA LEU A 366 9.39 19.03 -0.85
C LEU A 366 9.73 18.05 0.27
N ILE A 367 8.88 17.04 0.49
CA ILE A 367 9.27 15.82 1.21
C ILE A 367 9.44 14.73 0.16
N GLY A 368 10.66 14.24 -0.01
CA GLY A 368 11.01 13.29 -1.05
C GLY A 368 10.34 11.93 -0.90
N VAL A 369 10.51 11.10 -1.92
CA VAL A 369 10.06 9.69 -1.92
C VAL A 369 10.63 8.94 -0.71
N LEU A 370 9.82 8.07 -0.11
CA LEU A 370 10.20 7.24 1.04
C LEU A 370 10.88 8.05 2.16
N SER A 371 10.45 9.29 2.39
CA SER A 371 11.10 10.21 3.34
C SER A 371 10.12 10.72 4.38
N ARG A 372 10.66 11.33 5.44
CA ARG A 372 9.90 12.06 6.45
C ARG A 372 10.45 13.47 6.63
N PRO A 373 9.66 14.44 7.12
CA PRO A 373 10.14 15.76 7.48
C PRO A 373 10.98 15.73 8.77
N PRO A 374 11.73 16.80 9.06
CA PRO A 374 12.35 17.04 10.37
C PRO A 374 11.35 16.97 11.51
N LEU A 375 11.81 16.54 12.69
CA LEU A 375 10.96 16.44 13.89
C LEU A 375 10.48 17.83 14.35
N GLU A 376 11.28 18.87 14.08
CA GLU A 376 10.98 20.27 14.36
C GLU A 376 9.75 20.76 13.61
N CYS A 377 9.34 20.11 12.50
CA CYS A 377 8.13 20.46 11.76
C CYS A 377 6.83 20.16 12.54
N VAL A 378 6.91 19.51 13.69
CA VAL A 378 5.78 19.37 14.63
C VAL A 378 5.52 20.68 15.38
N ASP A 379 6.60 21.39 15.77
CA ASP A 379 6.52 22.59 16.60
C ASP A 379 6.67 23.89 15.79
N THR A 380 7.35 23.81 14.64
CA THR A 380 7.70 24.96 13.80
C THR A 380 7.30 24.73 12.35
N VAL A 381 6.91 25.79 11.64
CA VAL A 381 6.59 25.71 10.21
C VAL A 381 7.81 26.17 9.44
N ILE A 382 8.38 25.27 8.65
CA ILE A 382 9.55 25.55 7.80
C ILE A 382 9.06 25.72 6.36
N HIS A 383 9.48 26.80 5.71
CA HIS A 383 9.12 27.15 4.33
C HIS A 383 10.32 27.01 3.39
N ASP A 384 10.07 26.88 2.09
CA ASP A 384 11.10 26.93 1.03
C ASP A 384 12.26 25.93 1.25
N THR A 385 11.94 24.73 1.75
CA THR A 385 12.93 23.69 2.03
C THR A 385 12.54 22.34 1.42
N ASP A 386 13.54 21.63 0.93
CA ASP A 386 13.38 20.30 0.37
C ASP A 386 14.10 19.29 1.26
N TRP A 387 13.42 18.20 1.62
CA TRP A 387 13.90 17.17 2.55
C TRP A 387 13.82 15.79 1.90
N LEU A 388 14.79 14.95 2.22
CA LEU A 388 14.87 13.56 1.78
C LEU A 388 15.43 12.72 2.92
N GLY A 389 15.03 11.46 3.02
CA GLY A 389 15.65 10.50 3.89
C GLY A 389 14.86 10.16 5.14
N SER A 390 15.37 9.13 5.82
CA SER A 390 15.05 8.80 7.20
C SER A 390 16.35 8.34 7.86
N PRO A 391 17.00 9.17 8.70
CA PRO A 391 16.59 10.51 9.13
C PRO A 391 16.58 11.55 7.98
N PRO A 392 15.80 12.64 8.11
CA PRO A 392 15.70 13.69 7.10
C PRO A 392 17.01 14.45 6.91
N MET A 393 17.33 14.76 5.66
CA MET A 393 18.41 15.64 5.24
C MET A 393 17.93 16.66 4.21
N ILE A 394 18.55 17.84 4.19
CA ILE A 394 18.20 18.91 3.23
C ILE A 394 18.69 18.53 1.83
N LEU A 395 17.82 18.70 0.84
CA LEU A 395 18.17 18.67 -0.57
C LEU A 395 18.52 20.10 -1.04
N PRO A 396 19.79 20.37 -1.40
CA PRO A 396 20.26 21.74 -1.61
C PRO A 396 19.76 22.40 -2.90
N LYS A 397 19.26 21.65 -3.89
CA LYS A 397 18.78 22.24 -5.13
C LYS A 397 17.76 21.37 -5.87
N ARG A 398 16.57 21.92 -6.08
CA ARG A 398 15.58 21.39 -7.02
C ARG A 398 15.93 21.73 -8.46
N GLN A 399 15.79 20.77 -9.36
CA GLN A 399 15.86 21.06 -10.79
C GLN A 399 14.56 21.72 -11.24
N GLN A 400 14.58 23.04 -11.40
CA GLN A 400 13.46 23.77 -12.00
C GLN A 400 13.45 23.55 -13.51
N ASN A 401 12.35 23.04 -14.03
CA ASN A 401 12.17 22.84 -15.45
C ASN A 401 11.29 23.93 -16.03
N ARG A 402 11.82 24.74 -16.94
CA ARG A 402 11.11 25.88 -17.57
C ARG A 402 10.53 25.55 -18.95
N GLU A 403 10.65 24.31 -19.41
CA GLU A 403 10.22 23.90 -20.75
C GLU A 403 8.70 23.84 -20.93
N PHE A 404 7.93 23.73 -19.84
CA PHE A 404 6.46 23.61 -19.90
C PHE A 404 5.78 24.83 -19.29
N SER A 405 4.65 25.23 -19.89
CA SER A 405 3.88 26.39 -19.44
C SER A 405 3.14 26.14 -18.12
N GLU A 406 2.80 27.22 -17.41
CA GLU A 406 2.00 27.14 -16.17
C GLU A 406 0.62 26.52 -16.42
N GLN A 407 0.06 26.66 -17.63
CA GLN A 407 -1.21 26.04 -18.01
C GLN A 407 -1.13 24.51 -18.10
N GLN A 408 0.02 23.96 -18.45
CA GLN A 408 0.22 22.52 -18.57
C GLN A 408 0.56 21.87 -17.21
N THR A 409 0.86 22.67 -16.19
CA THR A 409 1.31 22.22 -14.88
C THR A 409 0.30 22.58 -13.78
N PHE A 410 0.11 23.87 -13.49
CA PHE A 410 -0.65 24.36 -12.33
C PHE A 410 -2.04 24.90 -12.68
N ASN A 411 -2.22 25.55 -13.83
CA ASN A 411 -3.45 26.29 -14.15
C ASN A 411 -4.04 25.93 -15.53
N PRO A 412 -4.58 24.71 -15.70
CA PRO A 412 -5.13 24.27 -16.97
C PRO A 412 -6.40 25.05 -17.36
N PRO A 413 -6.62 25.26 -18.67
CA PRO A 413 -7.87 25.83 -19.16
C PRO A 413 -9.05 24.88 -18.91
N ALA A 414 -10.27 25.44 -18.85
CA ALA A 414 -11.47 24.70 -18.47
C ALA A 414 -11.77 23.47 -19.38
N HIS A 415 -11.48 23.57 -20.68
CA HIS A 415 -11.68 22.45 -21.60
C HIS A 415 -10.75 21.25 -21.31
N MET A 416 -9.51 21.49 -20.86
CA MET A 416 -8.59 20.43 -20.43
C MET A 416 -9.08 19.76 -19.14
N VAL A 417 -9.66 20.55 -18.23
CA VAL A 417 -10.30 20.02 -17.01
C VAL A 417 -11.48 19.12 -17.37
N LEU A 418 -12.36 19.57 -18.26
CA LEU A 418 -13.52 18.79 -18.72
C LEU A 418 -13.07 17.49 -19.41
N PHE A 419 -12.09 17.56 -20.29
CA PHE A 419 -11.60 16.38 -21.01
C PHE A 419 -10.92 15.37 -20.08
N ARG A 420 -10.11 15.83 -19.12
CA ARG A 420 -9.57 14.98 -18.04
C ARG A 420 -10.69 14.35 -17.22
N ALA A 421 -11.73 15.11 -16.87
CA ALA A 421 -12.90 14.61 -16.13
C ALA A 421 -13.58 13.43 -16.85
N ILE A 422 -13.75 13.53 -18.17
CA ILE A 422 -14.36 12.47 -18.99
C ILE A 422 -13.47 11.23 -19.03
N ILE A 423 -12.17 11.37 -19.25
CA ILE A 423 -11.26 10.21 -19.25
C ILE A 423 -11.22 9.56 -17.88
N GLU A 424 -11.15 10.34 -16.81
CA GLU A 424 -11.12 9.83 -15.45
C GLU A 424 -12.44 9.18 -15.03
N PHE A 425 -13.59 9.62 -15.58
CA PHE A 425 -14.85 8.89 -15.42
C PHE A 425 -14.71 7.45 -15.94
N PHE A 426 -14.16 7.27 -17.16
CA PHE A 426 -13.92 5.93 -17.71
C PHE A 426 -12.82 5.17 -16.95
N LYS A 427 -11.76 5.85 -16.48
CA LYS A 427 -10.75 5.26 -15.57
C LYS A 427 -11.40 4.66 -14.33
N ILE A 428 -12.42 5.33 -13.78
CA ILE A 428 -13.15 4.88 -12.58
C ILE A 428 -14.05 3.69 -12.90
N THR A 429 -14.84 3.77 -13.96
CA THR A 429 -15.94 2.83 -14.20
C THR A 429 -15.53 1.57 -14.95
N ILE A 430 -14.58 1.66 -15.88
CA ILE A 430 -14.24 0.54 -16.78
C ILE A 430 -13.72 -0.69 -16.04
N PRO A 431 -12.82 -0.61 -15.03
CA PRO A 431 -12.36 -1.80 -14.31
C PRO A 431 -13.51 -2.59 -13.68
N ALA A 432 -14.42 -1.91 -12.96
CA ALA A 432 -15.58 -2.54 -12.33
C ALA A 432 -16.61 -3.04 -13.36
N ALA A 433 -16.81 -2.30 -14.46
CA ALA A 433 -17.66 -2.71 -15.57
C ALA A 433 -17.14 -4.01 -16.19
N LEU A 434 -15.86 -4.08 -16.57
CA LEU A 434 -15.25 -5.28 -17.16
C LEU A 434 -15.33 -6.49 -16.21
N THR A 435 -15.08 -6.28 -14.91
CA THR A 435 -15.24 -7.33 -13.90
C THR A 435 -16.69 -7.86 -13.89
N SER A 436 -17.67 -6.95 -13.89
CA SER A 436 -19.09 -7.30 -13.92
C SER A 436 -19.47 -8.05 -15.20
N CYS A 437 -18.96 -7.60 -16.35
CA CYS A 437 -19.13 -8.26 -17.63
C CYS A 437 -18.63 -9.71 -17.58
N CYS A 438 -17.49 -9.97 -16.93
CA CYS A 438 -16.97 -11.32 -16.77
C CYS A 438 -17.83 -12.20 -15.87
N PHE A 439 -18.39 -11.66 -14.79
CA PHE A 439 -19.35 -12.41 -13.98
C PHE A 439 -20.64 -12.73 -14.74
N ILE A 440 -21.20 -11.77 -15.48
CA ILE A 440 -22.39 -11.97 -16.31
C ILE A 440 -22.12 -13.01 -17.40
N PHE A 441 -20.98 -12.92 -18.08
CA PHE A 441 -20.58 -13.87 -19.10
C PHE A 441 -20.35 -15.27 -18.51
N SER A 442 -19.67 -15.38 -17.37
CA SER A 442 -19.53 -16.64 -16.64
C SER A 442 -20.89 -17.24 -16.33
N TYR A 443 -21.81 -16.44 -15.78
CA TYR A 443 -23.16 -16.92 -15.46
C TYR A 443 -23.90 -17.42 -16.71
N TRP A 444 -23.93 -16.63 -17.79
CA TRP A 444 -24.55 -17.00 -19.06
C TRP A 444 -23.97 -18.29 -19.64
N PHE A 445 -22.64 -18.42 -19.67
CA PHE A 445 -21.97 -19.62 -20.18
C PHE A 445 -22.35 -20.85 -19.35
N MET A 446 -22.39 -20.71 -18.03
CA MET A 446 -22.72 -21.80 -17.12
C MET A 446 -24.22 -22.16 -17.15
N SER A 447 -25.13 -21.21 -17.42
CA SER A 447 -26.58 -21.46 -17.49
C SER A 447 -27.02 -21.99 -18.86
N GLU A 448 -26.62 -21.34 -19.95
CA GLU A 448 -27.14 -21.64 -21.30
C GLU A 448 -26.38 -22.75 -21.99
N ILE A 449 -25.05 -22.80 -21.84
CA ILE A 449 -24.21 -23.76 -22.56
C ILE A 449 -24.05 -25.04 -21.74
N LEU A 450 -23.69 -24.90 -20.48
CA LEU A 450 -23.43 -26.05 -19.60
C LEU A 450 -24.70 -26.55 -18.90
N GLY A 451 -25.62 -25.67 -18.52
CA GLY A 451 -26.84 -26.03 -17.77
C GLY A 451 -27.65 -27.20 -18.33
N PRO A 452 -27.84 -27.34 -19.66
CA PRO A 452 -28.59 -28.46 -20.22
C PRO A 452 -27.94 -29.84 -20.00
N VAL A 453 -26.63 -29.91 -19.72
CA VAL A 453 -25.84 -31.16 -19.70
C VAL A 453 -25.01 -31.33 -18.42
N ALA A 454 -24.88 -30.28 -17.60
CA ALA A 454 -23.96 -30.25 -16.47
C ALA A 454 -24.56 -30.90 -15.22
N THR A 455 -23.74 -31.70 -14.55
CA THR A 455 -24.00 -32.16 -13.18
C THR A 455 -23.38 -31.17 -12.18
N VAL A 456 -23.75 -31.27 -10.90
CA VAL A 456 -23.09 -30.50 -9.82
C VAL A 456 -21.56 -30.68 -9.84
N GLN A 457 -21.07 -31.88 -10.15
CA GLN A 457 -19.63 -32.15 -10.27
C GLN A 457 -19.00 -31.37 -11.43
N SER A 458 -19.71 -31.28 -12.56
CA SER A 458 -19.29 -30.48 -13.72
C SER A 458 -19.14 -29.01 -13.33
N TYR A 459 -20.07 -28.44 -12.55
CA TYR A 459 -19.97 -27.06 -12.04
C TYR A 459 -18.73 -26.84 -11.16
N VAL A 460 -18.46 -27.75 -10.23
CA VAL A 460 -17.31 -27.63 -9.32
C VAL A 460 -15.97 -27.58 -10.07
N ILE A 461 -15.85 -28.35 -11.16
CA ILE A 461 -14.62 -28.39 -11.96
C ILE A 461 -14.55 -27.23 -12.96
N LEU A 462 -15.65 -26.92 -13.65
CA LEU A 462 -15.66 -25.96 -14.76
C LEU A 462 -15.72 -24.51 -14.29
N CYS A 463 -16.39 -24.19 -13.17
CA CYS A 463 -16.48 -22.81 -12.68
C CYS A 463 -15.09 -22.15 -12.49
N PRO A 464 -14.12 -22.76 -11.78
CA PRO A 464 -12.79 -22.19 -11.64
C PRO A 464 -12.08 -22.00 -12.98
N LEU A 465 -12.26 -22.92 -13.93
CA LEU A 465 -11.64 -22.85 -15.26
C LEU A 465 -12.21 -21.71 -16.10
N VAL A 466 -13.53 -21.50 -16.05
CA VAL A 466 -14.20 -20.38 -16.74
C VAL A 466 -13.77 -19.04 -16.15
N ILE A 467 -13.70 -18.93 -14.81
CA ILE A 467 -13.20 -17.72 -14.14
C ILE A 467 -11.75 -17.44 -14.54
N LEU A 468 -10.89 -18.47 -14.50
CA LEU A 468 -9.50 -18.35 -14.93
C LEU A 468 -9.39 -17.92 -16.40
N GLY A 469 -10.19 -18.51 -17.29
CA GLY A 469 -10.26 -18.14 -18.70
C GLY A 469 -10.65 -16.68 -18.91
N ASN A 470 -11.66 -16.19 -18.20
CA ASN A 470 -12.09 -14.80 -18.23
C ASN A 470 -11.00 -13.84 -17.73
N THR A 471 -10.35 -14.19 -16.62
CA THR A 471 -9.25 -13.40 -16.05
C THR A 471 -8.06 -13.33 -17.02
N LEU A 472 -7.71 -14.44 -17.67
CA LEU A 472 -6.67 -14.46 -18.71
C LEU A 472 -7.06 -13.61 -19.92
N LEU A 473 -8.30 -13.72 -20.39
CA LEU A 473 -8.82 -12.93 -21.50
C LEU A 473 -8.74 -11.42 -21.21
N ILE A 474 -9.21 -10.99 -20.04
CA ILE A 474 -9.10 -9.59 -19.61
C ILE A 474 -7.65 -9.15 -19.56
N SER A 475 -6.76 -9.99 -19.04
CA SER A 475 -5.32 -9.67 -18.95
C SER A 475 -4.72 -9.43 -20.34
N ILE A 476 -5.09 -10.25 -21.32
CA ILE A 476 -4.68 -10.08 -22.73
C ILE A 476 -5.29 -8.79 -23.32
N ILE A 477 -6.56 -8.50 -23.03
CA ILE A 477 -7.21 -7.24 -23.46
C ILE A 477 -6.45 -6.02 -22.90
N THR A 478 -6.08 -6.03 -21.62
CA THR A 478 -5.28 -4.95 -21.01
C THR A 478 -3.92 -4.79 -21.71
N VAL A 479 -3.24 -5.89 -22.06
CA VAL A 479 -1.99 -5.85 -22.84
C VAL A 479 -2.23 -5.21 -24.22
N ILE A 480 -3.26 -5.63 -24.94
CA ILE A 480 -3.61 -5.07 -26.25
C ILE A 480 -3.90 -3.56 -26.13
N LEU A 481 -4.70 -3.16 -25.14
CA LEU A 481 -5.02 -1.75 -24.89
C LEU A 481 -3.76 -0.92 -24.60
N LYS A 482 -2.81 -1.45 -23.83
CA LYS A 482 -1.51 -0.78 -23.60
C LYS A 482 -0.80 -0.51 -24.93
N TRP A 483 -0.70 -1.51 -25.80
CA TRP A 483 -0.01 -1.37 -27.09
C TRP A 483 -0.74 -0.43 -28.07
N ILE A 484 -2.07 -0.40 -28.05
CA ILE A 484 -2.87 0.50 -28.89
C ILE A 484 -2.81 1.95 -28.39
N LEU A 485 -2.98 2.17 -27.08
CA LEU A 485 -3.16 3.51 -26.53
C LEU A 485 -1.84 4.23 -26.29
N ILE A 486 -0.81 3.50 -25.85
CA ILE A 486 0.51 4.02 -25.49
C ILE A 486 1.58 3.61 -26.50
N GLY A 487 1.57 2.34 -26.93
CA GLY A 487 2.67 1.76 -27.69
C GLY A 487 3.86 1.45 -26.78
N LYS A 488 5.04 1.99 -27.10
CA LYS A 488 6.28 1.78 -26.36
C LYS A 488 6.61 3.00 -25.49
N TYR A 489 6.83 2.79 -24.19
CA TYR A 489 7.37 3.84 -23.33
C TYR A 489 8.81 4.19 -23.73
N THR A 490 9.11 5.48 -23.79
CA THR A 490 10.45 6.02 -24.07
C THR A 490 10.83 7.05 -23.01
N GLN A 491 12.13 7.28 -22.83
CA GLN A 491 12.62 8.32 -21.93
C GLN A 491 12.09 9.67 -22.40
N THR A 492 11.31 10.32 -21.54
CA THR A 492 10.61 11.56 -21.90
C THR A 492 10.24 12.34 -20.64
N GLN A 493 9.77 13.56 -20.87
CA GLN A 493 9.20 14.42 -19.84
C GLN A 493 7.84 14.90 -20.33
N LYS A 494 6.81 14.74 -19.49
CA LYS A 494 5.43 15.09 -19.85
C LYS A 494 4.79 15.89 -18.71
N PRO A 495 4.08 16.98 -19.00
CA PRO A 495 3.40 17.77 -17.98
C PRO A 495 2.10 17.09 -17.56
N LEU A 496 1.70 17.26 -16.30
CA LEU A 496 0.52 16.63 -15.68
C LEU A 496 -0.76 16.73 -16.55
N TRP A 497 -0.99 17.88 -17.16
CA TRP A 497 -2.15 18.13 -18.01
C TRP A 497 -1.85 17.75 -19.47
N SER A 498 -1.63 16.46 -19.71
CA SER A 498 -1.40 15.92 -21.04
C SER A 498 -2.14 14.60 -21.27
N LEU A 499 -2.59 14.41 -22.52
CA LEU A 499 -3.26 13.18 -22.94
C LEU A 499 -2.41 11.92 -22.68
N PHE A 500 -1.09 12.05 -22.77
CA PHE A 500 -0.17 10.95 -22.47
C PHE A 500 -0.35 10.45 -21.02
N ILE A 501 -0.37 11.35 -20.04
CA ILE A 501 -0.50 10.97 -18.63
C ILE A 501 -1.87 10.37 -18.37
N TRP A 502 -2.94 10.93 -18.94
CA TRP A 502 -4.29 10.38 -18.73
C TRP A 502 -4.47 8.99 -19.33
N LYS A 503 -3.86 8.73 -20.50
CA LYS A 503 -3.79 7.38 -21.07
C LYS A 503 -2.95 6.44 -20.20
N ASN A 504 -1.82 6.92 -19.67
CA ASN A 504 -0.95 6.13 -18.80
C ASN A 504 -1.70 5.70 -17.54
N GLU A 505 -2.34 6.67 -16.87
CA GLU A 505 -3.18 6.46 -15.69
C GLU A 505 -4.36 5.52 -15.95
N PHE A 506 -4.94 5.57 -17.15
CA PHE A 506 -5.99 4.65 -17.55
C PHE A 506 -5.48 3.21 -17.65
N ILE A 507 -4.33 2.99 -18.31
CA ILE A 507 -3.69 1.66 -18.38
C ILE A 507 -3.29 1.20 -16.97
N ASN A 508 -2.72 2.08 -16.15
CA ASN A 508 -2.35 1.74 -14.79
C ASN A 508 -3.58 1.32 -13.96
N SER A 509 -4.70 2.03 -14.10
CA SER A 509 -5.96 1.66 -13.45
C SER A 509 -6.45 0.27 -13.87
N LEU A 510 -6.37 -0.08 -15.16
CA LEU A 510 -6.70 -1.44 -15.63
C LEU A 510 -5.75 -2.50 -15.07
N CYS A 511 -4.47 -2.19 -14.93
CA CYS A 511 -3.53 -3.11 -14.30
C CYS A 511 -3.86 -3.30 -12.82
N GLU A 512 -3.91 -2.22 -12.04
CA GLU A 512 -4.06 -2.24 -10.58
C GLU A 512 -5.42 -2.72 -10.09
N ASN A 513 -6.50 -2.43 -10.82
CA ASN A 513 -7.87 -2.66 -10.34
C ASN A 513 -8.56 -3.85 -11.01
N LEU A 514 -7.88 -4.53 -11.94
CA LEU A 514 -8.45 -5.63 -12.70
C LEU A 514 -7.45 -6.78 -12.81
N VAL A 515 -6.32 -6.59 -13.50
CA VAL A 515 -5.36 -7.69 -13.75
C VAL A 515 -4.64 -8.11 -12.46
N PHE A 516 -4.14 -7.15 -11.68
CA PHE A 516 -3.33 -7.43 -10.50
C PHE A 516 -4.10 -8.21 -9.43
N PRO A 517 -5.28 -7.76 -8.97
CA PRO A 517 -6.04 -8.49 -7.95
C PRO A 517 -6.63 -9.81 -8.45
N LEU A 518 -7.04 -9.89 -9.73
CA LEU A 518 -7.68 -11.11 -10.25
C LEU A 518 -6.68 -12.20 -10.67
N LEU A 519 -5.47 -11.83 -11.09
CA LEU A 519 -4.45 -12.77 -11.60
C LEU A 519 -3.11 -12.65 -10.89
N LEU A 520 -2.47 -11.48 -10.96
CA LEU A 520 -1.05 -11.38 -10.67
C LEU A 520 -0.73 -11.59 -9.19
N GLN A 521 -1.54 -11.07 -8.28
CA GLN A 521 -1.37 -11.26 -6.83
C GLN A 521 -1.37 -12.74 -6.44
N MET A 522 -2.17 -13.57 -7.13
CA MET A 522 -2.25 -15.02 -6.88
C MET A 522 -0.96 -15.75 -7.31
N ILE A 523 -0.23 -15.22 -8.28
CA ILE A 523 1.01 -15.81 -8.81
C ILE A 523 2.28 -15.03 -8.44
N GLN A 524 2.19 -14.02 -7.56
CA GLN A 524 3.37 -13.36 -7.01
C GLN A 524 4.29 -14.38 -6.34
N GLY A 525 5.60 -14.16 -6.43
CA GLY A 525 6.63 -15.09 -5.97
C GLY A 525 6.81 -16.31 -6.88
N THR A 526 6.21 -16.37 -8.07
CA THR A 526 6.44 -17.45 -9.05
C THR A 526 7.24 -16.94 -10.24
N PRO A 527 7.89 -17.81 -11.04
CA PRO A 527 8.55 -17.39 -12.27
C PRO A 527 7.56 -17.01 -13.38
N PHE A 528 6.24 -17.14 -13.14
CA PHE A 528 5.19 -16.83 -14.11
C PHE A 528 4.81 -15.35 -14.11
N LEU A 529 4.92 -14.67 -12.96
CA LEU A 529 4.59 -13.24 -12.85
C LEU A 529 5.37 -12.37 -13.87
N PRO A 530 6.69 -12.55 -14.06
CA PRO A 530 7.45 -11.86 -15.11
C PRO A 530 6.89 -11.97 -16.52
N TRP A 531 6.19 -13.05 -16.88
CA TRP A 531 5.68 -13.25 -18.24
C TRP A 531 4.68 -12.16 -18.63
N PHE A 532 3.82 -11.76 -17.70
CA PHE A 532 2.85 -10.70 -17.96
C PHE A 532 3.54 -9.34 -18.16
N PHE A 533 4.52 -9.00 -17.33
CA PHE A 533 5.28 -7.75 -17.48
C PHE A 533 6.11 -7.72 -18.78
N ASN A 534 6.62 -8.87 -19.23
CA ASN A 534 7.28 -8.98 -20.53
C ASN A 534 6.30 -8.73 -21.70
N LEU A 535 5.06 -9.19 -21.62
CA LEU A 535 4.01 -8.88 -22.62
C LEU A 535 3.70 -7.37 -22.67
N LEU A 536 3.82 -6.68 -21.54
CA LEU A 536 3.65 -5.23 -21.46
C LEU A 536 4.90 -4.45 -21.91
N GLY A 537 6.05 -5.10 -22.12
CA GLY A 537 7.26 -4.49 -22.68
C GLY A 537 8.49 -4.50 -21.77
N CYS A 538 8.38 -4.97 -20.53
CA CYS A 538 9.56 -5.17 -19.68
C CYS A 538 10.54 -6.16 -20.32
N LYS A 539 11.82 -6.08 -19.91
CA LYS A 539 12.83 -7.07 -20.25
C LYS A 539 13.26 -7.81 -18.98
N ILE A 540 12.51 -8.83 -18.61
CA ILE A 540 12.75 -9.64 -17.41
C ILE A 540 13.32 -11.01 -17.80
N GLY A 541 14.48 -11.33 -17.22
CA GLY A 541 15.23 -12.56 -17.43
C GLY A 541 14.60 -13.81 -16.81
N LYS A 542 15.36 -14.91 -16.84
CA LYS A 542 14.95 -16.22 -16.33
C LYS A 542 15.09 -16.30 -14.81
N ASN A 543 14.24 -17.11 -14.18
CA ASN A 543 14.27 -17.41 -12.75
C ASN A 543 14.24 -16.19 -11.81
N VAL A 544 13.70 -15.06 -12.29
CA VAL A 544 13.52 -13.86 -11.47
C VAL A 544 12.45 -14.15 -10.41
N TYR A 545 12.81 -13.96 -9.14
CA TYR A 545 11.85 -13.94 -8.05
C TYR A 545 11.25 -12.54 -7.96
N MET A 546 9.92 -12.45 -7.98
CA MET A 546 9.21 -11.19 -7.94
C MET A 546 7.99 -11.30 -7.02
N GLU A 547 8.04 -10.65 -5.87
CA GLU A 547 6.91 -10.48 -4.93
C GLU A 547 6.42 -9.02 -4.91
N THR A 548 6.36 -8.40 -6.09
CA THR A 548 5.85 -7.04 -6.27
C THR A 548 5.18 -6.91 -7.64
N THR A 549 4.22 -5.99 -7.74
CA THR A 549 3.61 -5.55 -9.01
C THR A 549 3.86 -4.07 -9.30
N GLU A 550 4.69 -3.42 -8.49
CA GLU A 550 4.92 -1.98 -8.50
C GLU A 550 5.89 -1.56 -9.63
N ILE A 551 5.41 -1.68 -10.87
CA ILE A 551 6.05 -1.25 -12.14
C ILE A 551 4.98 -0.60 -13.02
N THR A 552 5.23 0.61 -13.54
CA THR A 552 4.25 1.35 -14.37
C THR A 552 4.69 1.55 -15.82
N GLU A 553 5.87 2.12 -16.09
CA GLU A 553 6.35 2.33 -17.47
C GLU A 553 7.20 1.14 -17.95
N PHE A 554 6.51 0.05 -18.26
CA PHE A 554 7.07 -1.28 -18.49
C PHE A 554 8.30 -1.33 -19.42
N ASP A 555 8.26 -0.67 -20.58
CA ASP A 555 9.35 -0.72 -21.58
C ASP A 555 10.67 -0.09 -21.11
N LEU A 556 10.66 0.62 -19.97
CA LEU A 556 11.83 1.27 -19.40
C LEU A 556 12.59 0.36 -18.42
N VAL A 557 12.02 -0.79 -18.04
CA VAL A 557 12.59 -1.68 -17.02
C VAL A 557 13.31 -2.87 -17.65
N THR A 558 14.56 -3.08 -17.23
CA THR A 558 15.32 -4.29 -17.52
C THR A 558 15.75 -4.95 -16.22
N ILE A 559 15.39 -6.23 -16.04
CA ILE A 559 15.74 -7.06 -14.89
C ILE A 559 16.38 -8.34 -15.42
N GLU A 560 17.64 -8.60 -15.08
CA GLU A 560 18.36 -9.77 -15.60
C GLU A 560 18.12 -11.04 -14.75
N ASP A 561 18.71 -12.16 -15.20
CA ASP A 561 18.46 -13.50 -14.66
C ASP A 561 18.75 -13.62 -13.14
N ASN A 562 17.91 -14.41 -12.46
CA ASN A 562 17.97 -14.72 -11.03
C ASN A 562 17.93 -13.49 -10.08
N ALA A 563 17.54 -12.32 -10.56
CA ALA A 563 17.29 -11.18 -9.69
C ALA A 563 16.13 -11.46 -8.72
N CYS A 564 16.19 -10.88 -7.53
CA CYS A 564 15.19 -11.05 -6.47
C CYS A 564 14.56 -9.70 -6.13
N LEU A 565 13.27 -9.53 -6.40
CA LEU A 565 12.48 -8.37 -6.01
C LEU A 565 11.53 -8.77 -4.87
N ASN A 566 11.86 -8.33 -3.66
CA ASN A 566 11.14 -8.72 -2.45
C ASN A 566 9.82 -7.94 -2.27
N TYR A 567 9.05 -8.37 -1.28
CA TYR A 567 7.72 -7.87 -0.99
C TYR A 567 7.65 -6.34 -0.96
N GLY A 568 6.75 -5.78 -1.76
CA GLY A 568 6.40 -4.35 -1.73
C GLY A 568 7.53 -3.41 -2.17
N CYS A 569 8.61 -3.90 -2.79
CA CYS A 569 9.58 -2.99 -3.40
C CYS A 569 8.99 -2.32 -4.65
N THR A 570 9.33 -1.06 -4.86
CA THR A 570 8.83 -0.26 -5.99
C THR A 570 9.92 0.00 -7.00
N ILE A 571 9.68 -0.39 -8.25
CA ILE A 571 10.55 -0.11 -9.38
C ILE A 571 10.01 1.13 -10.08
N GLN A 572 10.43 2.29 -9.59
CA GLN A 572 9.80 3.56 -9.91
C GLN A 572 10.42 4.19 -11.16
N THR A 573 9.76 4.02 -12.30
CA THR A 573 10.23 4.50 -13.61
C THR A 573 10.00 6.00 -13.87
N HIS A 574 9.29 6.69 -12.97
CA HIS A 574 9.09 8.13 -13.06
C HIS A 574 9.02 8.85 -11.70
N LEU A 575 9.29 10.15 -11.69
CA LEU A 575 8.90 11.06 -10.61
C LEU A 575 8.18 12.27 -11.17
N PHE A 576 7.28 12.82 -10.36
CA PHE A 576 6.74 14.15 -10.59
C PHE A 576 7.63 15.19 -9.91
N GLU A 577 8.18 16.10 -10.72
CA GLU A 577 8.90 17.27 -10.25
C GLU A 577 8.19 18.50 -10.83
N ASP A 578 7.62 19.36 -9.98
CA ASP A 578 6.82 20.52 -10.42
C ASP A 578 5.66 20.12 -11.36
N ARG A 579 5.01 18.99 -11.09
CA ARG A 579 3.93 18.43 -11.92
C ARG A 579 4.37 18.07 -13.34
N ILE A 580 5.67 17.84 -13.54
CA ILE A 580 6.24 17.27 -14.75
C ILE A 580 6.68 15.85 -14.42
N MET A 581 6.06 14.88 -15.09
CA MET A 581 6.44 13.48 -15.03
C MET A 581 7.73 13.30 -15.82
N LYS A 582 8.83 13.02 -15.14
CA LYS A 582 10.13 12.67 -15.75
C LYS A 582 10.29 11.16 -15.66
N MET A 583 10.52 10.49 -16.78
CA MET A 583 10.71 9.04 -16.84
C MET A 583 11.99 8.67 -17.59
N SER A 584 12.71 7.67 -17.08
CA SER A 584 13.92 7.11 -17.72
C SER A 584 14.00 5.61 -17.49
N LYS A 585 15.02 4.99 -18.09
CA LYS A 585 15.32 3.56 -17.97
C LYS A 585 15.81 3.22 -16.57
N LEU A 586 15.61 1.96 -16.19
CA LEU A 586 16.09 1.38 -14.94
C LEU A 586 16.63 -0.03 -15.23
N HIS A 587 17.79 -0.35 -14.67
CA HIS A 587 18.45 -1.64 -14.90
C HIS A 587 18.79 -2.37 -13.59
N ILE A 588 18.37 -3.63 -13.47
CA ILE A 588 18.65 -4.53 -12.35
C ILE A 588 19.41 -5.75 -12.89
N GLY A 589 20.68 -5.88 -12.50
CA GLY A 589 21.61 -6.89 -13.01
C GLY A 589 21.40 -8.30 -12.46
N LYS A 590 22.16 -9.27 -13.00
CA LYS A 590 22.05 -10.70 -12.63
C LYS A 590 22.32 -10.92 -11.15
N ASN A 591 21.57 -11.85 -10.56
CA ASN A 591 21.73 -12.25 -9.15
C ASN A 591 21.66 -11.07 -8.15
N SER A 592 21.11 -9.92 -8.55
CA SER A 592 20.95 -8.78 -7.66
C SER A 592 19.68 -8.91 -6.82
N THR A 593 19.65 -8.23 -5.68
CA THR A 593 18.51 -8.28 -4.75
C THR A 593 18.03 -6.88 -4.43
N VAL A 594 16.72 -6.66 -4.53
CA VAL A 594 16.01 -5.50 -4.01
C VAL A 594 15.20 -5.95 -2.80
N GLY A 595 15.50 -5.38 -1.65
CA GLY A 595 14.91 -5.71 -0.37
C GLY A 595 13.46 -5.24 -0.24
N PRO A 596 12.74 -5.75 0.78
CA PRO A 596 11.32 -5.45 0.96
C PRO A 596 11.09 -3.96 1.22
N MET A 597 10.01 -3.40 0.68
CA MET A 597 9.63 -1.98 0.83
C MET A 597 10.67 -0.96 0.34
N SER A 598 11.66 -1.39 -0.44
CA SER A 598 12.67 -0.50 -1.02
C SER A 598 12.18 0.15 -2.30
N VAL A 599 12.65 1.36 -2.58
CA VAL A 599 12.30 2.11 -3.79
C VAL A 599 13.54 2.29 -4.66
N VAL A 600 13.42 1.93 -5.93
CA VAL A 600 14.47 2.10 -6.94
C VAL A 600 14.00 3.14 -7.95
N LEU A 601 14.63 4.32 -7.95
CA LEU A 601 14.25 5.41 -8.84
C LEU A 601 14.78 5.21 -10.27
N TYR A 602 14.10 5.85 -11.24
CA TYR A 602 14.51 5.89 -12.63
C TYR A 602 15.94 6.43 -12.82
N ASP A 603 16.55 6.10 -13.97
CA ASP A 603 17.93 6.44 -14.29
C ASP A 603 18.98 5.77 -13.40
N SER A 604 18.58 4.85 -12.54
CA SER A 604 19.49 4.08 -11.68
C SER A 604 19.84 2.71 -12.27
N ALA A 605 20.95 2.15 -11.79
CA ALA A 605 21.38 0.81 -12.16
C ALA A 605 21.89 0.01 -10.94
N ILE A 606 21.36 -1.19 -10.74
CA ILE A 606 21.89 -2.16 -9.77
C ILE A 606 22.74 -3.15 -10.56
N LYS A 607 24.06 -3.20 -10.32
CA LYS A 607 24.95 -4.12 -11.04
C LYS A 607 24.85 -5.55 -10.48
N ASN A 608 25.48 -6.49 -11.18
CA ASN A 608 25.38 -7.92 -10.91
C ASN A 608 25.78 -8.27 -9.47
N GLY A 609 24.96 -9.06 -8.79
CA GLY A 609 25.19 -9.52 -7.42
C GLY A 609 25.06 -8.43 -6.35
N ALA A 610 24.66 -7.20 -6.69
CA ALA A 610 24.47 -6.14 -5.71
C ALA A 610 23.17 -6.37 -4.91
N LEU A 611 23.20 -6.00 -3.63
CA LEU A 611 22.08 -6.10 -2.71
C LEU A 611 21.70 -4.69 -2.22
N LEU A 612 20.44 -4.32 -2.42
CA LEU A 612 19.79 -3.20 -1.74
C LEU A 612 18.91 -3.78 -0.64
N ASP A 613 19.20 -3.47 0.62
CA ASP A 613 18.45 -3.98 1.79
C ASP A 613 17.03 -3.43 1.83
N GLY A 614 16.21 -3.90 2.77
CA GLY A 614 14.82 -3.45 2.96
C GLY A 614 14.73 -1.96 3.29
N LEU A 615 13.55 -1.36 3.06
CA LEU A 615 13.25 0.04 3.34
C LEU A 615 14.39 1.01 2.93
N SER A 616 14.92 0.82 1.73
CA SER A 616 16.06 1.58 1.21
C SER A 616 15.69 2.30 -0.08
N LEU A 617 16.33 3.44 -0.34
CA LEU A 617 16.06 4.28 -1.51
C LEU A 617 17.31 4.39 -2.40
N LEU A 618 17.27 3.79 -3.59
CA LEU A 618 18.29 4.03 -4.62
C LEU A 618 17.93 5.28 -5.42
N MET A 619 18.79 6.31 -5.38
CA MET A 619 18.47 7.60 -5.97
C MET A 619 18.56 7.59 -7.49
N LYS A 620 17.87 8.54 -8.12
CA LYS A 620 17.96 8.75 -9.56
C LYS A 620 19.42 9.00 -9.97
N GLY A 621 19.86 8.34 -11.05
CA GLY A 621 21.23 8.46 -11.57
C GLY A 621 22.29 7.68 -10.78
N GLU A 622 21.95 7.03 -9.66
CA GLU A 622 22.92 6.23 -8.90
C GLU A 622 23.13 4.84 -9.52
N THR A 623 24.35 4.33 -9.37
CA THR A 623 24.68 2.95 -9.76
C THR A 623 25.28 2.21 -8.58
N LEU A 624 24.64 1.11 -8.16
CA LEU A 624 25.20 0.21 -7.16
C LEU A 624 26.26 -0.70 -7.82
N PRO A 625 27.52 -0.70 -7.36
CA PRO A 625 28.58 -1.54 -7.91
C PRO A 625 28.30 -3.05 -7.79
N SER A 626 28.92 -3.86 -8.64
CA SER A 626 28.73 -5.32 -8.61
C SER A 626 29.12 -5.91 -7.25
N SER A 627 28.38 -6.93 -6.78
CA SER A 627 28.68 -7.67 -5.55
C SER A 627 28.86 -6.79 -4.30
N SER A 628 28.11 -5.69 -4.22
CA SER A 628 28.13 -4.76 -3.09
C SER A 628 26.80 -4.76 -2.34
N SER A 629 26.82 -4.41 -1.05
CA SER A 629 25.61 -4.34 -0.22
C SER A 629 25.35 -2.89 0.20
N TRP A 630 24.10 -2.47 0.11
CA TRP A 630 23.65 -1.10 0.36
C TRP A 630 22.37 -1.11 1.18
N PHE A 631 22.20 -0.09 2.03
CA PHE A 631 20.95 0.12 2.75
C PHE A 631 20.71 1.61 3.00
N GLY A 632 19.49 1.94 3.39
CA GLY A 632 19.13 3.24 3.92
C GLY A 632 18.47 4.19 2.94
N ILE A 633 18.08 5.36 3.45
CA ILE A 633 17.33 6.37 2.69
C ILE A 633 18.07 7.71 2.82
N PRO A 634 18.86 8.13 1.82
CA PRO A 634 19.22 7.38 0.60
C PRO A 634 20.18 6.22 0.88
N ALA A 635 20.30 5.29 -0.08
CA ALA A 635 21.12 4.11 0.03
C ALA A 635 22.61 4.46 0.19
N ARG A 636 23.30 3.79 1.12
CA ARG A 636 24.73 3.91 1.35
C ARG A 636 25.35 2.53 1.45
N ALA A 637 26.61 2.41 1.05
CA ALA A 637 27.34 1.15 1.14
C ALA A 637 27.40 0.66 2.59
N ARG A 638 27.08 -0.62 2.78
CA ARG A 638 27.26 -1.31 4.04
C ARG A 638 28.76 -1.50 4.26
N THR A 639 29.36 -0.64 5.06
CA THR A 639 30.70 -0.89 5.60
C THR A 639 30.60 -2.12 6.49
N HIS A 640 31.33 -3.20 6.18
CA HIS A 640 31.37 -4.42 6.99
C HIS A 640 31.51 -4.08 8.47
N ASN A 641 30.44 -4.33 9.24
CA ASN A 641 30.38 -4.48 10.68
C ASN A 641 28.91 -4.72 11.05
N VAL A 642 28.48 -5.98 11.01
CA VAL A 642 27.77 -6.68 12.09
C VAL A 642 28.12 -8.15 11.96
#